data_AF-A0A2U1SX94-F1
#
_entry.id   AF-A0A2U1SX94-F1
#
_cell.length_a   1.000
_cell.length_b   1.000
_cell.length_c   1.000
_cell.angle_alpha   90.00
_cell.angle_beta   90.00
_cell.angle_gamma   90.00
#
_symmetry.space_group_name_H-M   'P 1'
#
loop_
_entity.id
_entity.type
_entity.pdbx_description
1 polymer ?
#
loop_
_entity_poly.entity_id
_entity_poly.type
_entity_poly.pdbx_seq_one_letter_code
_entity_poly.pdbx_strand_id
1 'polypeptide(L)'
;MSIRISLPRKLDAAPPFSFPFMATLAPVAASVAMWAITSSPFALMFAFLGPLIAIGSLVDSRLQAGRRERKEHARFAAEAEAARRAISHEHDRIRQRMLAASRSAATLIPASVHDAERWRHSPGALPLVLGTGPAPSGIELAGDDDHAVGGAGEQSVSDAGEAPARGKGRSRRRRADRERARAQLIGGLRQDAALLTRAPITVDATLGIGICGPSVLAKSLARAVTIQLADRLSPADFDLVGGWERWHTKLPHFRAPRDPVATNRLDFVRRSAGRSHAERFVVVLAQTEDQLPRECRVGLEVSGGEVRVLRHPHLTAAHGAISSVPELFRAELISREEAELYAIVLQRAAESEGLGPSRELPALCDLGSVWDVSDDSQRGLSVAFAVDEGGAVILDIVRDGPHAVIGGTTGSGKSELLISWVLALARRYPPDVVNLLLVDFKGGASFADVEQLQHCVGVVTDLDRDGAERALASLRAEVMHRERALAERGLRSIDDAVSAAEAGLPRLVVVVDEFAAMVSDFPELHSLFSDLAARGRSLGIHLILCTQSPARAVRDSVMANCTLRLSLRVNNAHDSSAVIGTTSAAELPQHPVGRCLVSVAGAPPRLVQVAQAAQGDALDVVRRWGGVLPARRPWLPSLPAVVSGETLQRAAELEGVAVGSTAFGILDRPQSQSQPVAVWNPREHGTVLVVGGHGVGKTSALAALAGEGPATWLTGDIEELWDGLVALTGALLGAERSQTTVIVDDLDAILARCPDPWAPALADMLTTLLRDGPPSGLRIALSAQRLTPVVQSLASLCDTRLILRMPSRQDHLLAGGQGAEYDASAVRGRGWWRGERVQVVAAGAPAPRQPLAPATARMGASEGDDDRSAPSARLDFATCAERGLVVVTNRPVAVTSVLCRLYPGAPVISRLDTLPRLEELAGAFVVADPSTWQGAWLALSELRSRMPVVFDRCSASEFRLVSGNALLPPPLAGRGGGAWLLTGEGEPRRVQMPEGL
;
A
#
# COMPACT_ATOMS: atom_id res chain seq x y z
N MET A 1 5.66 62.05 -32.53
CA MET A 1 6.70 62.39 -33.52
C MET A 1 6.51 61.42 -34.68
N SER A 2 6.14 61.91 -35.86
CA SER A 2 6.09 61.07 -37.06
C SER A 2 7.51 60.70 -37.50
N ILE A 3 7.71 59.43 -37.84
CA ILE A 3 9.03 58.90 -38.23
C ILE A 3 9.10 58.88 -39.75
N ARG A 4 10.11 59.53 -40.32
CA ARG A 4 10.28 59.66 -41.77
C ARG A 4 11.25 58.61 -42.31
N ILE A 5 10.78 57.79 -43.27
CA ILE A 5 11.60 56.80 -43.99
C ILE A 5 11.71 57.20 -45.46
N SER A 6 12.91 57.22 -46.02
CA SER A 6 13.14 57.65 -47.40
C SER A 6 12.71 56.59 -48.43
N LEU A 7 12.02 57.02 -49.49
CA LEU A 7 11.68 56.21 -50.66
C LEU A 7 12.89 56.01 -51.59
N PRO A 8 12.94 54.90 -52.36
CA PRO A 8 14.01 54.66 -53.33
C PRO A 8 14.05 55.75 -54.41
N ARG A 9 15.26 56.19 -54.76
CA ARG A 9 15.48 57.30 -55.71
C ARG A 9 15.09 56.90 -57.14
N LYS A 10 14.69 57.89 -57.94
CA LYS A 10 14.30 57.67 -59.35
C LYS A 10 15.48 57.06 -60.13
N LEU A 11 15.19 56.11 -61.03
CA LEU A 11 16.17 55.56 -61.95
C LEU A 11 16.69 56.68 -62.86
N ASP A 12 18.01 56.84 -62.93
CA ASP A 12 18.62 57.84 -63.80
C ASP A 12 18.45 57.43 -65.28
N ALA A 13 17.98 58.37 -66.11
CA ALA A 13 17.88 58.11 -67.55
C ALA A 13 19.29 57.98 -68.15
N ALA A 14 19.53 56.93 -68.94
CA ALA A 14 20.79 56.81 -69.65
C ALA A 14 21.00 58.03 -70.56
N PRO A 15 22.19 58.68 -70.55
CA PRO A 15 22.47 59.81 -71.41
C PRO A 15 22.33 59.40 -72.89
N PRO A 16 21.89 60.30 -73.78
CA PRO A 16 21.74 59.99 -75.19
C PRO A 16 23.10 59.56 -75.78
N PHE A 17 23.08 58.47 -76.56
CA PHE A 17 24.27 58.02 -77.29
C PHE A 17 24.71 59.11 -78.27
N SER A 18 25.91 59.65 -78.08
CA SER A 18 26.55 60.54 -79.05
C SER A 18 27.43 59.70 -79.98
N PHE A 19 27.10 59.71 -81.28
CA PHE A 19 27.93 59.07 -82.28
C PHE A 19 29.27 59.84 -82.39
N PRO A 20 30.44 59.18 -82.27
CA PRO A 20 31.73 59.87 -82.28
C PRO A 20 32.12 60.25 -83.71
N PHE A 21 31.45 61.25 -84.27
CA PHE A 21 31.65 61.73 -85.64
C PHE A 21 33.11 62.08 -85.92
N MET A 22 33.80 62.72 -84.95
CA MET A 22 35.20 63.12 -85.09
C MET A 22 36.14 61.91 -85.23
N ALA A 23 35.95 60.87 -84.42
CA ALA A 23 36.78 59.65 -84.49
C ALA A 23 36.49 58.82 -85.76
N THR A 24 35.28 58.94 -86.30
CA THR A 24 34.86 58.23 -87.52
C THR A 24 35.37 58.92 -88.79
N LEU A 25 35.41 60.26 -88.78
CA LEU A 25 35.87 61.09 -89.91
C LEU A 25 37.39 61.27 -89.96
N ALA A 26 38.09 61.19 -88.83
CA ALA A 26 39.54 61.39 -88.78
C ALA A 26 40.34 60.47 -89.73
N PRO A 27 40.09 59.15 -89.83
CA PRO A 27 40.78 58.28 -90.78
C PRO A 27 40.47 58.62 -92.24
N VAL A 28 39.24 59.06 -92.52
CA VAL A 28 38.81 59.47 -93.86
C VAL A 28 39.54 60.76 -94.27
N ALA A 29 39.55 61.78 -93.41
CA ALA A 29 40.28 63.02 -93.65
C ALA A 29 41.80 62.78 -93.79
N ALA A 30 42.38 61.93 -92.92
CA ALA A 30 43.79 61.56 -92.99
C ALA A 30 44.13 60.80 -94.29
N SER A 31 43.27 59.89 -94.74
CA SER A 31 43.46 59.14 -95.98
C SER A 31 43.44 60.06 -97.22
N VAL A 32 42.56 61.07 -97.25
CA VAL A 32 42.48 62.07 -98.32
C VAL A 32 43.71 62.97 -98.33
N ALA A 33 44.13 63.46 -97.16
CA ALA A 33 45.35 64.28 -97.04
C ALA A 33 46.61 63.49 -97.45
N MET A 34 46.71 62.22 -97.04
CA MET A 34 47.84 61.36 -97.37
C MET A 34 47.88 61.00 -98.86
N TRP A 35 46.71 60.78 -99.49
CA TRP A 35 46.60 60.57 -100.94
C TRP A 35 47.03 61.81 -101.74
N ALA A 36 46.61 63.01 -101.31
CA ALA A 36 46.99 64.26 -101.97
C ALA A 36 48.51 64.51 -101.95
N ILE A 37 49.21 64.03 -100.92
CA ILE A 37 50.68 64.16 -100.80
C ILE A 37 51.41 63.06 -101.57
N THR A 38 50.94 61.81 -101.48
CA THR A 38 51.69 60.64 -101.97
C THR A 38 51.26 60.16 -103.35
N SER A 39 50.10 60.59 -103.84
CA SER A 39 49.44 60.11 -105.07
C SER A 39 49.25 58.57 -105.13
N SER A 40 49.39 57.87 -104.00
CA SER A 40 49.31 56.41 -103.93
C SER A 40 47.87 55.95 -103.65
N PRO A 41 47.25 55.13 -104.52
CA PRO A 41 45.88 54.66 -104.30
C PRO A 41 45.71 53.81 -103.04
N PHE A 42 46.79 53.22 -102.50
CA PHE A 42 46.75 52.45 -101.24
C PHE A 42 46.43 53.32 -100.01
N ALA A 43 46.71 54.62 -100.03
CA ALA A 43 46.41 55.53 -98.93
C ALA A 43 44.89 55.61 -98.63
N LEU A 44 44.04 55.39 -99.65
CA LEU A 44 42.58 55.42 -99.51
C LEU A 44 42.01 54.24 -98.72
N MET A 45 42.75 53.13 -98.56
CA MET A 45 42.28 51.99 -97.77
C MET A 45 42.12 52.33 -96.27
N PHE A 46 42.86 53.31 -95.74
CA PHE A 46 42.71 53.76 -94.35
C PHE A 46 41.35 54.38 -94.05
N ALA A 47 40.61 54.83 -95.07
CA ALA A 47 39.24 55.33 -94.91
C ALA A 47 38.28 54.25 -94.36
N PHE A 48 38.54 52.95 -94.61
CA PHE A 48 37.73 51.85 -94.08
C PHE A 48 37.86 51.65 -92.57
N LEU A 49 38.87 52.25 -91.92
CA LEU A 49 39.03 52.19 -90.46
C LEU A 49 37.94 53.00 -89.73
N GLY A 50 37.40 54.05 -90.38
CA GLY A 50 36.31 54.88 -89.84
C GLY A 50 35.04 54.06 -89.54
N PRO A 51 34.46 53.36 -90.54
CA PRO A 51 33.32 52.46 -90.33
C PRO A 51 33.54 51.39 -89.25
N LEU A 52 34.75 50.83 -89.16
CA LEU A 52 35.07 49.82 -88.14
C LEU A 52 35.02 50.41 -86.71
N ILE A 53 35.57 51.60 -86.51
CA ILE A 53 35.54 52.33 -85.23
C ILE A 53 34.10 52.71 -84.86
N ALA A 54 33.29 53.16 -85.83
CA ALA A 54 31.88 53.45 -85.62
C ALA A 54 31.08 52.22 -85.16
N ILE A 55 31.30 51.06 -85.79
CA ILE A 55 30.65 49.80 -85.39
C ILE A 55 31.12 49.38 -83.99
N GLY A 56 32.42 49.48 -83.69
CA GLY A 56 32.97 49.20 -82.36
C GLY A 56 32.36 50.08 -81.27
N SER A 57 32.22 51.38 -81.52
CA SER A 57 31.56 52.36 -80.62
C SER A 57 30.07 52.05 -80.40
N LEU A 58 29.35 51.64 -81.45
CA LEU A 58 27.94 51.24 -81.36
C LEU A 58 27.74 49.96 -80.54
N VAL A 59 28.69 49.02 -80.60
CA VAL A 59 28.64 47.78 -79.79
C VAL A 59 29.01 48.05 -78.34
N ASP A 60 30.07 48.81 -78.08
CA ASP A 60 30.52 49.14 -76.72
C ASP A 60 29.47 50.00 -75.97
N SER A 61 28.88 50.99 -76.63
CA SER A 61 27.79 51.79 -76.04
C SER A 61 26.55 50.96 -75.70
N ARG A 62 26.18 49.96 -76.51
CA ARG A 62 25.08 49.03 -76.19
C ARG A 62 25.41 48.13 -75.00
N LEU A 63 26.64 47.65 -74.89
CA LEU A 63 27.10 46.81 -73.78
C LEU A 63 27.19 47.62 -72.47
N GLN A 64 27.75 48.83 -72.51
CA GLN A 64 27.85 49.72 -71.35
C GLN A 64 26.47 50.21 -70.89
N ALA A 65 25.56 50.56 -71.82
CA ALA A 65 24.19 50.92 -71.48
C ALA A 65 23.47 49.78 -70.73
N GLY A 66 23.61 48.53 -71.21
CA GLY A 66 23.03 47.36 -70.54
C GLY A 66 23.62 47.07 -69.15
N ARG A 67 24.95 47.24 -68.96
CA ARG A 67 25.60 47.08 -67.64
C ARG A 67 25.15 48.16 -66.65
N ARG A 68 25.05 49.42 -67.10
CA ARG A 68 24.65 50.57 -66.27
C ARG A 68 23.17 50.50 -65.91
N GLU A 69 22.31 50.12 -66.85
CA GLU A 69 20.88 49.84 -66.61
C GLU A 69 20.69 48.74 -65.56
N ARG A 70 21.44 47.63 -65.66
CA ARG A 70 21.41 46.56 -64.63
C ARG A 70 21.87 47.06 -63.26
N LYS A 71 22.93 47.88 -63.20
CA LYS A 71 23.45 48.45 -61.94
C LYS A 71 22.45 49.41 -61.29
N GLU A 72 21.78 50.24 -62.08
CA GLU A 72 20.74 51.16 -61.63
C GLU A 72 19.47 50.43 -61.15
N HIS A 73 19.04 49.38 -61.86
CA HIS A 73 17.95 48.53 -61.39
C HIS A 73 18.30 47.77 -60.10
N ALA A 74 19.54 47.27 -59.98
CA ALA A 74 20.02 46.65 -58.75
C ALA A 74 20.08 47.64 -57.58
N ARG A 75 20.50 48.90 -57.82
CA ARG A 75 20.46 50.00 -56.85
C ARG A 75 19.02 50.26 -56.37
N PHE A 76 18.09 50.45 -57.29
CA PHE A 76 16.69 50.70 -56.97
C PHE A 76 16.06 49.55 -56.17
N ALA A 77 16.35 48.29 -56.55
CA ALA A 77 15.90 47.12 -55.81
C ALA A 77 16.48 47.08 -54.38
N ALA A 78 17.78 47.37 -54.23
CA ALA A 78 18.44 47.41 -52.92
C ALA A 78 17.91 48.55 -52.02
N GLU A 79 17.65 49.74 -52.57
CA GLU A 79 17.04 50.87 -51.84
C GLU A 79 15.60 50.56 -51.44
N ALA A 80 14.80 49.93 -52.32
CA ALA A 80 13.44 49.49 -52.00
C ALA A 80 13.41 48.43 -50.87
N GLU A 81 14.33 47.48 -50.90
CA GLU A 81 14.47 46.46 -49.87
C GLU A 81 15.00 47.04 -48.55
N ALA A 82 15.86 48.06 -48.60
CA ALA A 82 16.26 48.83 -47.43
C ALA A 82 15.08 49.59 -46.81
N ALA A 83 14.25 50.24 -47.62
CA ALA A 83 13.04 50.93 -47.15
C ALA A 83 12.05 49.95 -46.50
N ARG A 84 11.81 48.78 -47.10
CA ARG A 84 10.96 47.73 -46.52
C ARG A 84 11.49 47.22 -45.17
N ARG A 85 12.80 46.99 -45.07
CA ARG A 85 13.44 46.59 -43.80
C ARG A 85 13.31 47.67 -42.74
N ALA A 86 13.47 48.94 -43.10
CA ALA A 86 13.28 50.07 -42.18
C ALA A 86 11.83 50.17 -41.67
N ILE A 87 10.83 50.00 -42.55
CA ILE A 87 9.41 49.97 -42.18
C ILE A 87 9.15 48.81 -41.22
N SER A 88 9.62 47.59 -41.53
CA SER A 88 9.45 46.42 -40.65
C SER A 88 10.09 46.64 -39.28
N HIS A 89 11.31 47.19 -39.24
CA HIS A 89 12.00 47.47 -37.99
C HIS A 89 11.25 48.49 -37.14
N GLU A 90 10.74 49.57 -37.73
CA GLU A 90 9.96 50.55 -36.97
C GLU A 90 8.59 49.99 -36.55
N HIS A 91 7.95 49.17 -37.38
CA HIS A 91 6.75 48.42 -36.99
C HIS A 91 6.99 47.53 -35.77
N ASP A 92 8.13 46.84 -35.70
CA ASP A 92 8.50 46.04 -34.53
C ASP A 92 8.69 46.94 -33.28
N ARG A 93 9.34 48.09 -33.44
CA ARG A 93 9.50 49.07 -32.34
C ARG A 93 8.18 49.65 -31.88
N ILE A 94 7.27 49.98 -32.80
CA ILE A 94 5.92 50.46 -32.47
C ILE A 94 5.16 49.37 -31.70
N ARG A 95 5.19 48.11 -32.16
CA ARG A 95 4.57 46.98 -31.45
C ARG A 95 5.14 46.79 -30.05
N GLN A 96 6.48 46.87 -29.90
CA GLN A 96 7.12 46.79 -28.59
C GLN A 96 6.70 47.94 -27.66
N ARG A 97 6.62 49.18 -28.16
CA ARG A 97 6.11 50.32 -27.39
C ARG A 97 4.66 50.12 -26.94
N MET A 98 3.80 49.60 -27.81
CA MET A 98 2.40 49.32 -27.48
C MET A 98 2.27 48.20 -26.44
N LEU A 99 3.07 47.12 -26.55
CA LEU A 99 3.10 46.03 -25.58
C LEU A 99 3.75 46.41 -24.24
N ALA A 100 4.68 47.38 -24.25
CA ALA A 100 5.26 47.94 -23.02
C ALA A 100 4.24 48.76 -22.24
N ALA A 101 3.28 49.40 -22.91
CA ALA A 101 2.17 50.09 -22.26
C ALA A 101 1.16 49.10 -21.63
N SER A 102 0.79 48.05 -22.38
CA SER A 102 -0.13 47.00 -21.93
C SER A 102 0.33 45.62 -22.39
N ARG A 103 0.62 44.74 -21.43
CA ARG A 103 1.00 43.36 -21.67
C ARG A 103 -0.23 42.51 -21.99
N SER A 104 -0.11 41.65 -23.00
CA SER A 104 -1.13 40.66 -23.37
C SER A 104 -1.15 39.47 -22.42
N ALA A 105 -2.25 38.71 -22.38
CA ALA A 105 -2.34 37.51 -21.54
C ALA A 105 -1.28 36.45 -21.94
N ALA A 106 -1.04 36.27 -23.24
CA ALA A 106 -0.03 35.38 -23.81
C ALA A 106 1.40 35.76 -23.40
N THR A 107 1.67 37.04 -23.16
CA THR A 107 2.97 37.50 -22.61
C THR A 107 3.06 37.36 -21.10
N LEU A 108 1.94 37.30 -20.39
CA LEU A 108 1.90 37.15 -18.94
C LEU A 108 2.10 35.70 -18.51
N ILE A 109 1.48 34.73 -19.18
CA ILE A 109 1.53 33.31 -18.80
C ILE A 109 2.96 32.75 -18.60
N PRO A 110 3.96 33.09 -19.43
CA PRO A 110 5.34 32.64 -19.25
C PRO A 110 6.13 33.42 -18.18
N ALA A 111 5.56 34.46 -17.57
CA ALA A 111 6.26 35.35 -16.66
C ALA A 111 6.58 34.68 -15.31
N SER A 112 7.69 35.10 -14.70
CA SER A 112 8.14 34.59 -13.40
C SER A 112 7.22 34.99 -12.23
N VAL A 113 7.39 34.30 -11.11
CA VAL A 113 6.75 34.66 -9.82
C VAL A 113 7.16 36.08 -9.40
N HIS A 114 8.41 36.48 -9.66
CA HIS A 114 8.89 37.83 -9.39
C HIS A 114 8.80 38.67 -10.67
N ASP A 115 7.93 39.68 -10.65
CA ASP A 115 7.71 40.59 -11.76
C ASP A 115 7.54 41.99 -11.21
N ALA A 116 8.49 42.87 -11.55
CA ALA A 116 8.51 44.22 -11.01
C ALA A 116 7.27 45.04 -11.39
N GLU A 117 6.60 44.76 -12.52
CA GLU A 117 5.44 45.53 -13.01
C GLU A 117 4.08 45.01 -12.49
N ARG A 118 4.08 43.91 -11.74
CA ARG A 118 2.88 43.30 -11.17
C ARG A 118 2.25 44.19 -10.10
N TRP A 119 0.93 44.23 -10.06
CA TRP A 119 0.11 44.97 -9.09
C TRP A 119 0.34 46.49 -9.03
N ARG A 120 0.87 47.08 -10.09
CA ARG A 120 1.12 48.54 -10.21
C ARG A 120 -0.04 49.31 -10.87
N HIS A 121 -1.27 49.07 -10.43
CA HIS A 121 -2.42 49.87 -10.91
C HIS A 121 -2.47 51.24 -10.22
N SER A 122 -2.50 52.31 -11.02
CA SER A 122 -2.77 53.68 -10.57
C SER A 122 -4.19 54.10 -10.97
N PRO A 123 -4.94 54.84 -10.14
CA PRO A 123 -6.30 55.26 -10.47
C PRO A 123 -6.37 55.95 -11.84
N GLY A 124 -7.23 55.47 -12.74
CA GLY A 124 -7.33 55.96 -14.12
C GLY A 124 -7.66 54.86 -15.13
N ALA A 125 -7.39 55.14 -16.40
CA ALA A 125 -7.60 54.19 -17.49
C ALA A 125 -6.73 52.93 -17.32
N LEU A 126 -7.32 51.76 -17.54
CA LEU A 126 -6.63 50.46 -17.45
C LEU A 126 -6.72 49.72 -18.79
N PRO A 127 -5.81 50.01 -19.74
CA PRO A 127 -5.83 49.41 -21.06
C PRO A 127 -5.44 47.92 -21.03
N LEU A 128 -6.32 47.05 -21.51
CA LEU A 128 -6.13 45.61 -21.66
C LEU A 128 -6.04 45.22 -23.13
N VAL A 129 -5.16 44.28 -23.48
CA VAL A 129 -5.01 43.76 -24.84
C VAL A 129 -6.03 42.64 -25.06
N LEU A 130 -6.88 42.77 -26.08
CA LEU A 130 -7.89 41.76 -26.43
C LEU A 130 -7.46 40.81 -27.54
N GLY A 131 -6.41 41.18 -28.28
CA GLY A 131 -6.08 40.53 -29.53
C GLY A 131 -5.17 41.36 -30.42
N THR A 132 -5.06 40.96 -31.68
CA THR A 132 -4.23 41.63 -32.69
C THR A 132 -5.03 41.99 -33.93
N GLY A 133 -4.80 43.19 -34.45
CA GLY A 133 -5.55 43.73 -35.59
C GLY A 133 -4.76 44.76 -36.38
N PRO A 134 -5.32 45.32 -37.45
CA PRO A 134 -4.73 46.44 -38.17
C PRO A 134 -4.85 47.72 -37.34
N ALA A 135 -3.78 48.50 -37.24
CA ALA A 135 -3.79 49.84 -36.66
C ALA A 135 -2.95 50.81 -37.51
N PRO A 136 -3.20 52.13 -37.46
CA PRO A 136 -2.34 53.12 -38.11
C PRO A 136 -0.92 53.07 -37.54
N SER A 137 0.10 53.02 -38.40
CA SER A 137 1.51 52.95 -37.98
C SER A 137 2.10 54.32 -37.58
N GLY A 138 1.58 55.42 -38.16
CA GLY A 138 2.13 56.76 -38.02
C GLY A 138 3.49 56.99 -38.73
N ILE A 139 3.93 56.08 -39.61
CA ILE A 139 5.16 56.23 -40.40
C ILE A 139 4.87 57.14 -41.61
N GLU A 140 5.68 58.17 -41.78
CA GLU A 140 5.68 59.02 -42.97
C GLU A 140 6.78 58.55 -43.93
N LEU A 141 6.47 58.44 -45.23
CA LEU A 141 7.48 58.16 -46.25
C LEU A 141 7.91 59.47 -46.92
N ALA A 142 9.21 59.74 -46.99
CA ALA A 142 9.76 60.94 -47.61
C ALA A 142 10.35 60.60 -49.00
N GLY A 143 9.93 61.30 -50.06
CA GLY A 143 10.49 61.13 -51.40
C GLY A 143 10.22 62.32 -52.35
N ASP A 144 11.03 62.44 -53.40
CA ASP A 144 11.04 63.56 -54.37
C ASP A 144 9.70 63.83 -55.12
N ASP A 145 8.68 62.99 -54.95
CA ASP A 145 7.38 63.16 -55.61
C ASP A 145 6.36 63.98 -54.77
N ASP A 146 6.70 64.39 -53.54
CA ASP A 146 5.80 65.21 -52.69
C ASP A 146 5.61 66.67 -53.18
N HIS A 147 6.30 67.07 -54.26
CA HIS A 147 6.12 68.38 -54.90
C HIS A 147 5.23 68.38 -56.15
N ALA A 148 4.57 67.26 -56.52
CA ALA A 148 3.84 67.18 -57.79
C ALA A 148 2.37 66.68 -57.73
N VAL A 149 1.71 66.69 -56.57
CA VAL A 149 0.27 66.36 -56.47
C VAL A 149 -0.49 67.43 -55.70
N GLY A 150 -0.61 68.60 -56.32
CA GLY A 150 -1.62 69.60 -55.99
C GLY A 150 -2.49 69.84 -57.22
N GLY A 151 -3.68 69.23 -57.25
CA GLY A 151 -4.77 69.59 -58.15
C GLY A 151 -4.81 68.87 -59.51
N ALA A 152 -5.59 67.79 -59.59
CA ALA A 152 -6.37 67.46 -60.78
C ALA A 152 -7.47 66.46 -60.39
N GLY A 153 -8.71 66.96 -60.37
CA GLY A 153 -9.91 66.18 -60.11
C GLY A 153 -10.23 65.20 -61.23
N GLU A 154 -11.06 64.24 -60.86
CA GLU A 154 -11.74 63.25 -61.70
C GLU A 154 -12.25 63.84 -63.02
N GLN A 155 -11.80 63.30 -64.15
CA GLN A 155 -12.61 63.25 -65.38
C GLN A 155 -12.40 61.92 -66.12
N SER A 156 -13.47 61.12 -66.05
CA SER A 156 -14.05 60.24 -67.08
C SER A 156 -13.21 59.86 -68.30
N VAL A 157 -13.06 58.54 -68.44
CA VAL A 157 -12.74 57.82 -69.68
C VAL A 157 -13.81 58.09 -70.74
N SER A 158 -13.40 58.54 -71.93
CA SER A 158 -14.15 58.33 -73.19
C SER A 158 -13.19 58.25 -74.39
N ASP A 159 -13.68 57.57 -75.42
CA ASP A 159 -13.05 57.00 -76.62
C ASP A 159 -11.98 57.80 -77.38
N ALA A 160 -11.05 57.06 -78.00
CA ALA A 160 -10.90 57.00 -79.47
C ALA A 160 -9.75 56.06 -79.87
N GLY A 161 -10.00 55.25 -80.90
CA GLY A 161 -9.08 54.22 -81.38
C GLY A 161 -8.00 54.72 -82.35
N GLU A 162 -6.95 53.91 -82.50
CA GLU A 162 -6.23 53.71 -83.75
C GLU A 162 -5.29 52.50 -83.65
N ALA A 163 -5.21 51.71 -84.73
CA ALA A 163 -4.49 50.45 -84.83
C ALA A 163 -2.95 50.61 -84.72
N PRO A 164 -2.19 49.64 -84.16
CA PRO A 164 -0.75 49.82 -83.99
C PRO A 164 0.05 49.36 -85.22
N ALA A 165 0.87 50.27 -85.74
CA ALA A 165 1.95 49.97 -86.68
C ALA A 165 2.98 49.01 -86.06
N ARG A 166 3.26 47.91 -86.79
CA ARG A 166 4.25 46.88 -86.46
C ARG A 166 5.66 47.48 -86.43
N GLY A 167 6.35 47.42 -85.29
CA GLY A 167 7.80 47.66 -85.19
C GLY A 167 8.31 48.41 -83.95
N LYS A 168 7.58 49.41 -83.44
CA LYS A 168 7.98 50.22 -82.26
C LYS A 168 7.32 49.81 -80.93
N GLY A 169 6.38 48.87 -80.96
CA GLY A 169 5.53 48.49 -79.82
C GLY A 169 6.24 47.72 -78.69
N ARG A 170 7.29 46.93 -78.97
CA ARG A 170 7.96 46.10 -77.94
C ARG A 170 8.77 46.93 -76.93
N SER A 171 9.41 48.02 -77.37
CA SER A 171 10.21 48.91 -76.51
C SER A 171 9.34 49.81 -75.64
N ARG A 172 8.30 50.44 -76.21
CA ARG A 172 7.32 51.25 -75.45
C ARG A 172 6.54 50.41 -74.43
N ARG A 173 6.11 49.19 -74.80
CA ARG A 173 5.40 48.27 -73.90
C ARG A 173 6.27 47.84 -72.72
N ARG A 174 7.54 47.45 -72.96
CA ARG A 174 8.50 47.12 -71.89
C ARG A 174 8.79 48.29 -70.95
N ARG A 175 8.83 49.53 -71.47
CA ARG A 175 9.02 50.73 -70.63
C ARG A 175 7.78 50.99 -69.75
N ALA A 176 6.59 50.91 -70.34
CA ALA A 176 5.34 51.05 -69.60
C ALA A 176 5.14 49.96 -68.53
N ASP A 177 5.47 48.71 -68.84
CA ASP A 177 5.39 47.59 -67.87
C ASP A 177 6.36 47.79 -66.70
N ARG A 178 7.55 48.34 -66.95
CA ARG A 178 8.54 48.67 -65.90
C ARG A 178 8.12 49.87 -65.05
N GLU A 179 7.52 50.90 -65.65
CA GLU A 179 6.96 52.04 -64.92
C GLU A 179 5.77 51.62 -64.05
N ARG A 180 4.91 50.71 -64.54
CA ARG A 180 3.83 50.09 -63.75
C ARG A 180 4.35 49.26 -62.59
N ALA A 181 5.35 48.39 -62.83
CA ALA A 181 5.97 47.59 -61.77
C ALA A 181 6.62 48.46 -60.68
N ARG A 182 7.24 49.58 -61.07
CA ARG A 182 7.78 50.57 -60.13
C ARG A 182 6.68 51.24 -59.31
N ALA A 183 5.61 51.71 -59.97
CA ALA A 183 4.48 52.34 -59.29
C ALA A 183 3.80 51.37 -58.30
N GLN A 184 3.65 50.10 -58.68
CA GLN A 184 3.15 49.05 -57.80
C GLN A 184 4.06 48.82 -56.59
N LEU A 185 5.38 48.79 -56.79
CA LEU A 185 6.33 48.57 -55.69
C LEU A 185 6.35 49.74 -54.70
N ILE A 186 6.33 50.99 -55.19
CA ILE A 186 6.24 52.18 -54.35
C ILE A 186 4.86 52.25 -53.66
N GLY A 187 3.79 51.89 -54.36
CA GLY A 187 2.44 51.77 -53.79
C GLY A 187 2.37 50.74 -52.67
N GLY A 188 3.01 49.59 -52.83
CA GLY A 188 3.15 48.57 -51.79
C GLY A 188 3.91 49.07 -50.57
N LEU A 189 5.03 49.78 -50.75
CA LEU A 189 5.76 50.40 -49.63
C LEU A 189 4.92 51.44 -48.89
N ARG A 190 4.11 52.24 -49.60
CA ARG A 190 3.19 53.21 -48.99
C ARG A 190 2.08 52.54 -48.19
N GLN A 191 1.51 51.44 -48.68
CA GLN A 191 0.52 50.65 -47.95
C GLN A 191 1.12 49.96 -46.73
N ASP A 192 2.28 49.32 -46.90
CA ASP A 192 3.03 48.68 -45.81
C ASP A 192 3.39 49.72 -44.74
N ALA A 193 3.79 50.93 -45.13
CA ALA A 193 4.12 51.99 -44.17
C ALA A 193 2.90 52.58 -43.47
N ALA A 194 1.68 52.49 -44.00
CA ALA A 194 0.50 53.13 -43.42
C ALA A 194 -0.17 52.28 -42.33
N LEU A 195 -0.12 50.96 -42.44
CA LEU A 195 -0.85 50.02 -41.60
C LEU A 195 0.09 49.05 -40.88
N LEU A 196 -0.01 49.04 -39.56
CA LEU A 196 0.61 48.04 -38.72
C LEU A 196 -0.27 46.78 -38.67
N THR A 197 0.09 45.78 -39.47
CA THR A 197 -0.58 44.46 -39.44
C THR A 197 -0.16 43.70 -38.18
N ARG A 198 -1.12 43.36 -37.30
CA ARG A 198 -0.93 42.74 -35.97
C ARG A 198 -0.52 43.69 -34.84
N ALA A 199 -1.06 44.90 -34.85
CA ALA A 199 -1.00 45.77 -33.68
C ALA A 199 -1.82 45.17 -32.52
N PRO A 200 -1.35 45.24 -31.26
CA PRO A 200 -2.16 44.86 -30.11
C PRO A 200 -3.35 45.83 -29.99
N ILE A 201 -4.56 45.27 -29.94
CA ILE A 201 -5.79 46.05 -29.81
C ILE A 201 -6.12 46.16 -28.33
N THR A 202 -6.15 47.39 -27.81
CA THR A 202 -6.42 47.66 -26.40
C THR A 202 -7.80 48.26 -26.18
N VAL A 203 -8.45 47.88 -25.08
CA VAL A 203 -9.65 48.51 -24.56
C VAL A 203 -9.47 48.90 -23.10
N ASP A 204 -10.09 49.98 -22.68
CA ASP A 204 -10.05 50.40 -21.28
C ASP A 204 -11.03 49.57 -20.44
N ALA A 205 -10.52 48.85 -19.44
CA ALA A 205 -11.33 48.04 -18.54
C ALA A 205 -12.31 48.85 -17.69
N THR A 206 -12.06 50.15 -17.46
CA THR A 206 -12.96 51.03 -16.68
C THR A 206 -14.33 51.20 -17.33
N LEU A 207 -14.44 50.92 -18.62
CA LEU A 207 -15.67 51.02 -19.39
C LEU A 207 -16.62 49.83 -19.20
N GLY A 208 -16.18 48.76 -18.52
CA GLY A 208 -16.91 47.51 -18.37
C GLY A 208 -16.94 46.72 -19.69
N ILE A 209 -16.56 45.45 -19.63
CA ILE A 209 -16.39 44.60 -20.82
C ILE A 209 -17.47 43.51 -20.83
N GLY A 210 -18.30 43.53 -21.87
CA GLY A 210 -19.29 42.50 -22.15
C GLY A 210 -18.85 41.65 -23.36
N ILE A 211 -18.90 40.33 -23.22
CA ILE A 211 -18.48 39.38 -24.26
C ILE A 211 -19.64 38.43 -24.57
N CYS A 212 -20.05 38.35 -25.83
CA CYS A 212 -21.06 37.42 -26.33
C CYS A 212 -20.54 36.54 -27.48
N GLY A 213 -21.23 35.42 -27.72
CA GLY A 213 -20.84 34.43 -28.73
C GLY A 213 -20.85 33.00 -28.19
N PRO A 214 -20.29 32.02 -28.93
CA PRO A 214 -20.21 30.64 -28.48
C PRO A 214 -19.50 30.53 -27.13
N SER A 215 -20.10 29.81 -26.17
CA SER A 215 -19.66 29.78 -24.76
C SER A 215 -18.17 29.49 -24.58
N VAL A 216 -17.61 28.57 -25.38
CA VAL A 216 -16.19 28.19 -25.33
C VAL A 216 -15.28 29.37 -25.69
N LEU A 217 -15.58 30.09 -26.78
CA LEU A 217 -14.78 31.21 -27.25
C LEU A 217 -14.96 32.43 -26.34
N ALA A 218 -16.19 32.72 -25.92
CA ALA A 218 -16.51 33.82 -25.01
C ALA A 218 -15.78 33.67 -23.67
N LYS A 219 -15.81 32.46 -23.08
CA LYS A 219 -15.04 32.13 -21.87
C LYS A 219 -13.54 32.26 -22.09
N SER A 220 -13.03 31.81 -23.24
CA SER A 220 -11.58 31.86 -23.52
C SER A 220 -11.05 33.29 -23.66
N LEU A 221 -11.81 34.21 -24.27
CA LEU A 221 -11.48 35.63 -24.30
C LEU A 221 -11.64 36.27 -22.91
N ALA A 222 -12.68 35.90 -22.16
CA ALA A 222 -12.88 36.40 -20.80
C ALA A 222 -11.74 35.99 -19.86
N ARG A 223 -11.19 34.77 -19.99
CA ARG A 223 -9.98 34.35 -19.27
C ARG A 223 -8.79 35.27 -19.56
N ALA A 224 -8.57 35.61 -20.83
CA ALA A 224 -7.50 36.53 -21.23
C ALA A 224 -7.64 37.91 -20.57
N VAL A 225 -8.87 38.43 -20.50
CA VAL A 225 -9.19 39.70 -19.84
C VAL A 225 -8.99 39.59 -18.32
N THR A 226 -9.54 38.55 -17.69
CA THR A 226 -9.47 38.34 -16.23
C THR A 226 -8.03 38.18 -15.74
N ILE A 227 -7.19 37.47 -16.47
CA ILE A 227 -5.77 37.29 -16.12
C ILE A 227 -5.01 38.63 -16.14
N GLN A 228 -5.22 39.45 -17.17
CA GLN A 228 -4.59 40.76 -17.25
C GLN A 228 -5.06 41.70 -16.13
N LEU A 229 -6.34 41.63 -15.75
CA LEU A 229 -6.86 42.35 -14.59
C LEU A 229 -6.21 41.88 -13.28
N ALA A 230 -6.10 40.57 -13.07
CA ALA A 230 -5.51 40.00 -11.85
C ALA A 230 -4.00 40.28 -11.72
N ASP A 231 -3.26 40.39 -12.83
CA ASP A 231 -1.84 40.78 -12.81
C ASP A 231 -1.65 42.27 -12.49
N ARG A 232 -2.59 43.14 -12.90
CA ARG A 232 -2.48 44.59 -12.70
C ARG A 232 -3.05 45.09 -11.38
N LEU A 233 -4.14 44.50 -10.91
CA LEU A 233 -4.84 44.92 -9.69
C LEU A 233 -4.25 44.20 -8.47
N SER A 234 -3.92 44.92 -7.41
CA SER A 234 -3.39 44.30 -6.19
C SER A 234 -4.46 43.49 -5.44
N PRO A 235 -4.20 42.25 -4.99
CA PRO A 235 -5.13 41.48 -4.14
C PRO A 235 -5.29 42.06 -2.72
N ALA A 236 -4.41 42.99 -2.32
CA ALA A 236 -4.61 43.77 -1.09
C ALA A 236 -5.68 44.85 -1.24
N ASP A 237 -5.81 45.42 -2.45
CA ASP A 237 -6.71 46.54 -2.72
C ASP A 237 -8.01 46.12 -3.39
N PHE A 238 -8.05 44.99 -4.08
CA PHE A 238 -9.20 44.52 -4.86
C PHE A 238 -9.62 43.12 -4.47
N ASP A 239 -10.92 42.93 -4.27
CA ASP A 239 -11.56 41.63 -4.09
C ASP A 239 -12.25 41.22 -5.40
N LEU A 240 -12.18 39.92 -5.72
CA LEU A 240 -12.82 39.30 -6.86
C LEU A 240 -14.12 38.62 -6.43
N VAL A 241 -15.22 38.99 -7.07
CA VAL A 241 -16.58 38.54 -6.76
C VAL A 241 -17.26 37.98 -8.01
N GLY A 242 -17.99 36.87 -7.85
CA GLY A 242 -18.67 36.18 -8.94
C GLY A 242 -17.73 35.31 -9.77
N GLY A 243 -18.23 34.79 -10.89
CA GLY A 243 -17.44 34.07 -11.87
C GLY A 243 -18.19 32.94 -12.56
N TRP A 244 -17.62 32.49 -13.67
CA TRP A 244 -18.24 31.53 -14.61
C TRP A 244 -17.56 30.16 -14.67
N GLU A 245 -16.37 29.99 -14.08
CA GLU A 245 -15.56 28.75 -14.14
C GLU A 245 -14.62 28.59 -12.95
N ARG A 246 -14.48 27.41 -12.35
CA ARG A 246 -13.72 27.23 -11.08
C ARG A 246 -12.26 27.74 -11.05
N TRP A 247 -11.58 27.95 -12.17
CA TRP A 247 -10.17 28.41 -12.15
C TRP A 247 -9.98 29.77 -11.46
N HIS A 248 -10.95 30.70 -11.59
CA HIS A 248 -10.82 32.04 -10.99
C HIS A 248 -10.78 32.00 -9.46
N THR A 249 -11.24 30.91 -8.83
CA THR A 249 -11.15 30.74 -7.37
C THR A 249 -9.73 30.51 -6.89
N LYS A 250 -8.80 30.22 -7.81
CA LYS A 250 -7.36 30.08 -7.54
C LYS A 250 -6.61 31.42 -7.60
N LEU A 251 -7.28 32.51 -7.99
CA LEU A 251 -6.66 33.85 -8.00
C LEU A 251 -6.58 34.40 -6.57
N PRO A 252 -5.50 35.14 -6.21
CA PRO A 252 -5.32 35.68 -4.86
C PRO A 252 -6.38 36.71 -4.46
N HIS A 253 -7.11 37.27 -5.44
CA HIS A 253 -8.21 38.21 -5.25
C HIS A 253 -9.51 37.54 -4.82
N PHE A 254 -9.67 36.23 -5.05
CA PHE A 254 -10.96 35.56 -4.86
C PHE A 254 -11.38 35.47 -3.39
N ARG A 255 -12.62 35.88 -3.11
CA ARG A 255 -13.27 35.63 -1.82
C ARG A 255 -14.55 34.84 -2.02
N ALA A 256 -14.70 33.76 -1.24
CA ALA A 256 -15.88 32.91 -1.29
C ALA A 256 -17.15 33.75 -1.06
N PRO A 257 -18.13 33.75 -2.00
CA PRO A 257 -19.39 34.42 -1.77
C PRO A 257 -20.17 33.69 -0.66
N ARG A 258 -20.98 34.44 0.12
CA ARG A 258 -21.89 33.86 1.12
C ARG A 258 -23.01 33.02 0.50
N ASP A 259 -23.22 33.11 -0.82
CA ASP A 259 -24.23 32.38 -1.59
C ASP A 259 -23.66 32.00 -2.97
N PRO A 260 -23.54 30.70 -3.32
CA PRO A 260 -22.90 30.27 -4.57
C PRO A 260 -23.91 30.31 -5.74
N VAL A 261 -24.21 31.51 -6.25
CA VAL A 261 -24.89 31.64 -7.54
C VAL A 261 -23.83 31.75 -8.63
N ALA A 262 -23.74 30.76 -9.50
CA ALA A 262 -22.96 30.85 -10.73
C ALA A 262 -23.52 32.00 -11.56
N THR A 263 -22.83 33.15 -11.52
CA THR A 263 -23.20 34.34 -12.26
C THR A 263 -22.28 34.41 -13.47
N ASN A 264 -22.82 34.65 -14.68
CA ASN A 264 -22.03 34.89 -15.89
C ASN A 264 -21.33 36.27 -15.84
N ARG A 265 -20.80 36.65 -14.67
CA ARG A 265 -20.31 37.96 -14.31
C ARG A 265 -19.18 37.82 -13.32
N LEU A 266 -18.15 38.63 -13.50
CA LEU A 266 -16.98 38.69 -12.63
C LEU A 266 -16.64 40.16 -12.39
N ASP A 267 -16.47 40.50 -11.12
CA ASP A 267 -16.23 41.86 -10.66
C ASP A 267 -14.95 41.92 -9.83
N PHE A 268 -14.00 42.78 -10.20
CA PHE A 268 -12.94 43.23 -9.30
C PHE A 268 -13.39 44.53 -8.63
N VAL A 269 -13.57 44.49 -7.32
CA VAL A 269 -14.09 45.60 -6.51
C VAL A 269 -13.01 46.09 -5.56
N ARG A 270 -12.71 47.40 -5.58
CA ARG A 270 -11.76 48.00 -4.63
C ARG A 270 -12.30 47.90 -3.19
N ARG A 271 -11.47 47.44 -2.27
CA ARG A 271 -11.74 47.35 -0.84
C ARG A 271 -11.81 48.77 -0.26
N SER A 272 -13.02 49.27 0.01
CA SER A 272 -13.25 50.64 0.49
C SER A 272 -13.41 50.68 2.01
N ALA A 273 -12.62 51.52 2.67
CA ALA A 273 -12.91 52.02 4.01
C ALA A 273 -13.84 53.26 3.90
N GLY A 274 -15.14 53.04 3.68
CA GLY A 274 -16.17 54.04 4.01
C GLY A 274 -16.47 55.18 3.02
N ARG A 275 -16.31 55.01 1.69
CA ARG A 275 -16.89 55.97 0.69
C ARG A 275 -17.73 55.28 -0.39
N SER A 276 -18.85 55.92 -0.78
CA SER A 276 -19.91 55.42 -1.68
C SER A 276 -19.57 55.23 -3.17
N HIS A 277 -18.30 55.23 -3.58
CA HIS A 277 -17.91 54.87 -4.95
C HIS A 277 -16.63 54.02 -4.92
N ALA A 278 -16.78 52.71 -4.77
CA ALA A 278 -15.67 51.77 -4.94
C ALA A 278 -15.35 51.60 -6.42
N GLU A 279 -14.07 51.78 -6.80
CA GLU A 279 -13.57 51.48 -8.14
C GLU A 279 -13.88 50.00 -8.47
N ARG A 280 -14.51 49.75 -9.62
CA ARG A 280 -15.01 48.41 -10.00
C ARG A 280 -14.70 48.13 -11.48
N PHE A 281 -14.13 46.96 -11.75
CA PHE A 281 -13.92 46.45 -13.11
C PHE A 281 -14.82 45.24 -13.33
N VAL A 282 -15.61 45.28 -14.40
CA VAL A 282 -16.66 44.30 -14.66
C VAL A 282 -16.39 43.56 -15.97
N VAL A 283 -16.47 42.23 -15.92
CA VAL A 283 -16.46 41.35 -17.09
C VAL A 283 -17.75 40.53 -17.09
N VAL A 284 -18.53 40.57 -18.18
CA VAL A 284 -19.80 39.85 -18.29
C VAL A 284 -19.79 38.96 -19.53
N LEU A 285 -20.29 37.74 -19.35
CA LEU A 285 -20.55 36.79 -20.43
C LEU A 285 -22.04 36.74 -20.76
N ALA A 286 -22.35 36.73 -22.05
CA ALA A 286 -23.70 36.58 -22.57
C ALA A 286 -23.71 35.65 -23.80
N GLN A 287 -24.89 35.16 -24.20
CA GLN A 287 -25.02 34.44 -25.47
C GLN A 287 -25.18 35.42 -26.64
N THR A 288 -25.92 36.51 -26.44
CA THR A 288 -26.23 37.52 -27.46
C THR A 288 -26.00 38.94 -26.93
N GLU A 289 -25.93 39.93 -27.83
CA GLU A 289 -25.69 41.33 -27.45
C GLU A 289 -26.77 41.90 -26.51
N ASP A 290 -28.05 41.56 -26.74
CA ASP A 290 -29.19 42.09 -25.97
C ASP A 290 -29.15 41.72 -24.49
N GLN A 291 -28.39 40.68 -24.14
CA GLN A 291 -28.20 40.21 -22.77
C GLN A 291 -27.06 40.94 -22.04
N LEU A 292 -26.27 41.76 -22.74
CA LEU A 292 -25.16 42.50 -22.13
C LEU A 292 -25.69 43.71 -21.32
N PRO A 293 -25.33 43.83 -20.03
CA PRO A 293 -25.74 44.94 -19.19
C PRO A 293 -25.32 46.31 -19.75
N ARG A 294 -26.13 47.35 -19.48
CA ARG A 294 -25.86 48.73 -19.94
C ARG A 294 -24.57 49.34 -19.37
N GLU A 295 -24.11 48.81 -18.23
CA GLU A 295 -22.83 49.19 -17.60
C GLU A 295 -21.60 48.68 -18.37
N CYS A 296 -21.73 47.63 -19.21
CA CYS A 296 -20.70 47.21 -20.14
C CYS A 296 -20.75 48.10 -21.37
N ARG A 297 -19.96 49.19 -21.37
CA ARG A 297 -19.88 50.13 -22.49
C ARG A 297 -19.04 49.59 -23.64
N VAL A 298 -18.22 48.57 -23.39
CA VAL A 298 -17.52 47.79 -24.42
C VAL A 298 -18.26 46.46 -24.61
N GLY A 299 -18.85 46.26 -25.78
CA GLY A 299 -19.54 45.03 -26.17
C GLY A 299 -18.78 44.33 -27.29
N LEU A 300 -18.43 43.07 -27.08
CA LEU A 300 -17.60 42.27 -27.97
C LEU A 300 -18.34 40.99 -28.36
N GLU A 301 -18.37 40.69 -29.65
CA GLU A 301 -18.84 39.39 -30.14
C GLU A 301 -17.65 38.57 -30.64
N VAL A 302 -17.50 37.35 -30.14
CA VAL A 302 -16.44 36.43 -30.58
C VAL A 302 -17.01 35.32 -31.45
N SER A 303 -16.44 35.13 -32.64
CA SER A 303 -16.81 34.06 -33.57
C SER A 303 -15.60 33.65 -34.41
N GLY A 304 -15.38 32.35 -34.60
CA GLY A 304 -14.29 31.85 -35.46
C GLY A 304 -12.87 32.26 -35.06
N GLY A 305 -12.65 32.73 -33.82
CA GLY A 305 -11.36 33.26 -33.37
C GLY A 305 -11.13 34.75 -33.67
N GLU A 306 -12.15 35.44 -34.18
CA GLU A 306 -12.18 36.89 -34.38
C GLU A 306 -13.14 37.56 -33.39
N VAL A 307 -12.89 38.83 -33.08
CA VAL A 307 -13.72 39.68 -32.24
C VAL A 307 -14.26 40.82 -33.08
N ARG A 308 -15.59 40.93 -33.11
CA ARG A 308 -16.31 42.07 -33.66
C ARG A 308 -16.70 43.01 -32.52
N VAL A 309 -16.41 44.30 -32.67
CA VAL A 309 -16.81 45.31 -31.68
C VAL A 309 -18.25 45.72 -31.96
N LEU A 310 -19.16 45.35 -31.07
CA LEU A 310 -20.58 45.69 -31.16
C LEU A 310 -20.86 47.09 -30.60
N ARG A 311 -20.18 47.44 -29.50
CA ARG A 311 -20.40 48.67 -28.75
C ARG A 311 -19.08 49.21 -28.22
N HIS A 312 -18.80 50.49 -28.47
CA HIS A 312 -17.68 51.20 -27.86
C HIS A 312 -17.95 52.72 -27.82
N PRO A 313 -17.55 53.47 -26.79
CA PRO A 313 -17.83 54.91 -26.69
C PRO A 313 -17.23 55.77 -27.81
N HIS A 314 -16.18 55.28 -28.47
CA HIS A 314 -15.49 55.96 -29.57
C HIS A 314 -15.81 55.41 -30.96
N LEU A 315 -16.88 54.62 -31.10
CA LEU A 315 -17.34 54.06 -32.37
C LEU A 315 -18.26 55.09 -33.07
N THR A 316 -17.70 56.07 -33.79
CA THR A 316 -18.48 57.02 -34.59
C THR A 316 -18.83 56.43 -35.96
N ALA A 317 -20.12 56.29 -36.24
CA ALA A 317 -20.62 56.08 -37.58
C ALA A 317 -20.39 57.33 -38.46
N ALA A 318 -19.97 57.09 -39.71
CA ALA A 318 -19.89 58.03 -40.83
C ALA A 318 -18.75 59.08 -40.82
N HIS A 319 -17.88 58.95 -41.83
CA HIS A 319 -16.94 59.93 -42.39
C HIS A 319 -15.82 60.47 -41.47
N GLY A 320 -14.65 59.82 -41.53
CA GLY A 320 -13.38 60.54 -41.58
C GLY A 320 -12.65 60.86 -40.26
N ALA A 321 -12.91 60.14 -39.16
CA ALA A 321 -12.05 60.16 -37.98
C ALA A 321 -11.59 58.74 -37.61
N ILE A 322 -10.29 58.58 -37.35
CA ILE A 322 -9.63 57.31 -37.05
C ILE A 322 -10.17 56.78 -35.72
N SER A 323 -11.02 55.74 -35.76
CA SER A 323 -11.30 54.90 -34.59
C SER A 323 -10.01 54.21 -34.17
N SER A 324 -9.63 54.29 -32.89
CA SER A 324 -8.46 53.60 -32.33
C SER A 324 -8.63 52.09 -32.21
N VAL A 325 -9.87 51.60 -32.26
CA VAL A 325 -10.21 50.16 -32.18
C VAL A 325 -10.84 49.75 -33.52
N PRO A 326 -10.29 48.74 -34.23
CA PRO A 326 -10.85 48.25 -35.48
C PRO A 326 -12.18 47.52 -35.23
N GLU A 327 -13.09 47.56 -36.22
CA GLU A 327 -14.39 46.87 -36.14
C GLU A 327 -14.24 45.34 -35.98
N LEU A 328 -13.17 44.77 -36.54
CA LEU A 328 -12.86 43.34 -36.51
C LEU A 328 -11.36 43.13 -36.28
N PHE A 329 -11.02 42.22 -35.36
CA PHE A 329 -9.64 41.82 -35.09
C PHE A 329 -9.55 40.38 -34.59
N ARG A 330 -8.35 39.81 -34.58
CA ARG A 330 -8.13 38.43 -34.12
C ARG A 330 -8.10 38.37 -32.59
N ALA A 331 -8.90 37.50 -32.01
CA ALA A 331 -9.00 37.31 -30.56
C ALA A 331 -7.72 36.71 -29.97
N GLU A 332 -7.39 37.11 -28.75
CA GLU A 332 -6.45 36.38 -27.90
C GLU A 332 -7.23 35.46 -26.96
N LEU A 333 -7.15 34.16 -27.23
CA LEU A 333 -7.94 33.14 -26.53
C LEU A 333 -7.01 32.35 -25.62
N ILE A 334 -7.37 32.28 -24.34
CA ILE A 334 -6.61 31.54 -23.33
C ILE A 334 -7.38 30.29 -22.92
N SER A 335 -6.69 29.15 -22.90
CA SER A 335 -7.24 27.88 -22.42
C SER A 335 -7.52 27.91 -20.92
N ARG A 336 -8.26 26.92 -20.41
CA ARG A 336 -8.52 26.83 -18.98
C ARG A 336 -7.24 26.49 -18.21
N GLU A 337 -6.43 25.61 -18.78
CA GLU A 337 -5.19 25.11 -18.20
C GLU A 337 -4.15 26.23 -18.06
N GLU A 338 -3.99 27.06 -19.09
CA GLU A 338 -3.12 28.25 -19.05
C GLU A 338 -3.58 29.26 -17.99
N ALA A 339 -4.89 29.48 -17.87
CA ALA A 339 -5.44 30.37 -16.85
C ALA A 339 -5.23 29.84 -15.42
N GLU A 340 -5.43 28.53 -15.21
CA GLU A 340 -5.17 27.87 -13.93
C GLU A 340 -3.68 27.91 -13.55
N LEU A 341 -2.78 27.65 -14.50
CA LEU A 341 -1.33 27.72 -14.28
C LEU A 341 -0.90 29.13 -13.87
N TYR A 342 -1.41 30.16 -14.56
CA TYR A 342 -1.04 31.53 -14.23
C TYR A 342 -1.66 32.02 -12.92
N ALA A 343 -2.86 31.55 -12.56
CA ALA A 343 -3.44 31.83 -11.24
C ALA A 343 -2.53 31.31 -10.10
N ILE A 344 -1.91 30.13 -10.26
CA ILE A 344 -0.91 29.60 -9.30
C ILE A 344 0.32 30.53 -9.21
N VAL A 345 0.78 31.08 -10.34
CA VAL A 345 1.90 32.04 -10.35
C VAL A 345 1.54 33.32 -9.60
N LEU A 346 0.35 33.87 -9.81
CA LEU A 346 -0.14 35.04 -9.09
C LEU A 346 -0.30 34.76 -7.59
N GLN A 347 -0.83 33.59 -7.22
CA GLN A 347 -0.98 33.17 -5.84
C GLN A 347 0.37 33.11 -5.10
N ARG A 348 1.37 32.45 -5.70
CA ARG A 348 2.72 32.36 -5.13
C ARG A 348 3.41 33.72 -5.00
N ALA A 349 3.19 34.60 -5.97
CA ALA A 349 3.72 35.95 -5.88
C ALA A 349 3.09 36.72 -4.72
N ALA A 350 1.80 36.46 -4.47
CA ALA A 350 1.02 37.20 -3.48
C ALA A 350 1.48 36.77 -2.08
N GLU A 351 1.67 35.47 -1.90
CA GLU A 351 2.34 34.87 -0.73
C GLU A 351 3.74 35.45 -0.50
N SER A 352 4.56 35.59 -1.55
CA SER A 352 5.93 36.13 -1.41
C SER A 352 5.99 37.61 -1.03
N GLU A 353 4.97 38.38 -1.38
CA GLU A 353 4.84 39.81 -1.02
C GLU A 353 3.97 40.04 0.23
N GLY A 354 3.43 38.98 0.84
CA GLY A 354 2.52 39.07 1.99
C GLY A 354 1.16 39.67 1.65
N LEU A 355 0.73 39.60 0.38
CA LEU A 355 -0.51 40.15 -0.13
C LEU A 355 -1.53 39.01 -0.35
N GLY A 356 -2.69 39.08 0.29
CA GLY A 356 -3.74 38.07 0.13
C GLY A 356 -4.70 38.06 1.31
N PRO A 357 -5.86 37.38 1.21
CA PRO A 357 -6.64 37.08 2.39
C PRO A 357 -5.82 36.15 3.29
N SER A 358 -5.30 36.65 4.42
CA SER A 358 -4.95 35.77 5.53
C SER A 358 -6.22 35.04 5.95
N ARG A 359 -6.46 33.86 5.38
CA ARG A 359 -7.34 32.88 5.97
C ARG A 359 -6.52 32.28 7.08
N GLU A 360 -6.68 32.82 8.28
CA GLU A 360 -6.18 32.15 9.47
C GLU A 360 -6.66 30.70 9.40
N LEU A 361 -5.69 29.78 9.34
CA LEU A 361 -5.98 28.35 9.45
C LEU A 361 -6.90 28.14 10.66
N PRO A 362 -7.98 27.35 10.51
CA PRO A 362 -8.93 27.16 11.60
C PRO A 362 -8.25 26.48 12.79
N ALA A 363 -8.80 26.71 13.99
CA ALA A 363 -8.34 26.02 15.19
C ALA A 363 -8.81 24.56 15.25
N LEU A 364 -9.95 24.28 14.62
CA LEU A 364 -10.56 22.95 14.52
C LEU A 364 -11.10 22.75 13.11
N CYS A 365 -10.96 21.55 12.58
CA CYS A 365 -11.55 21.15 11.30
C CYS A 365 -12.16 19.75 11.48
N ASP A 366 -13.39 19.57 11.03
CA ASP A 366 -14.08 18.27 11.06
C ASP A 366 -13.71 17.43 9.83
N LEU A 367 -13.39 16.15 10.02
CA LEU A 367 -12.98 15.25 8.93
C LEU A 367 -14.10 15.10 7.88
N GLY A 368 -15.34 15.03 8.36
CA GLY A 368 -16.56 15.01 7.55
C GLY A 368 -16.60 16.10 6.48
N SER A 369 -16.05 17.28 6.79
CA SER A 369 -16.04 18.44 5.91
C SER A 369 -14.99 18.43 4.79
N VAL A 370 -14.00 17.53 4.86
CA VAL A 370 -12.84 17.54 3.94
C VAL A 370 -12.61 16.23 3.20
N TRP A 371 -12.96 15.08 3.78
CA TRP A 371 -12.59 13.77 3.24
C TRP A 371 -13.24 13.38 1.90
N ASP A 372 -14.29 14.09 1.48
CA ASP A 372 -14.91 13.92 0.15
C ASP A 372 -14.19 14.77 -0.92
N VAL A 373 -13.30 15.69 -0.52
CA VAL A 373 -12.46 16.47 -1.44
C VAL A 373 -11.37 15.57 -2.02
N SER A 374 -11.39 15.43 -3.34
CA SER A 374 -10.52 14.51 -4.07
C SER A 374 -10.07 15.10 -5.39
N ASP A 375 -8.89 14.67 -5.83
CA ASP A 375 -8.44 14.81 -7.21
C ASP A 375 -8.90 13.58 -8.01
N ASP A 376 -9.21 13.73 -9.30
CA ASP A 376 -9.80 12.70 -10.18
C ASP A 376 -8.78 11.62 -10.60
N SER A 377 -7.64 11.60 -9.91
CA SER A 377 -6.54 10.67 -10.05
C SER A 377 -6.94 9.24 -9.69
N GLN A 378 -6.97 8.34 -10.68
CA GLN A 378 -7.23 6.90 -10.47
C GLN A 378 -5.98 6.04 -10.18
N ARG A 379 -4.76 6.62 -10.20
CA ARG A 379 -3.50 5.84 -10.12
C ARG A 379 -2.76 5.94 -8.78
N GLY A 380 -3.40 6.39 -7.71
CA GLY A 380 -2.76 6.59 -6.41
C GLY A 380 -3.72 6.37 -5.24
N LEU A 381 -3.28 6.72 -4.04
CA LEU A 381 -4.09 6.68 -2.82
C LEU A 381 -4.21 8.10 -2.25
N SER A 382 -4.72 9.02 -3.07
CA SER A 382 -4.89 10.42 -2.69
C SER A 382 -6.10 10.59 -1.77
N VAL A 383 -5.96 11.31 -0.67
CA VAL A 383 -7.05 11.61 0.27
C VAL A 383 -6.85 12.98 0.91
N ALA A 384 -7.93 13.59 1.39
CA ALA A 384 -7.87 14.81 2.18
C ALA A 384 -8.23 14.52 3.65
N PHE A 385 -7.35 14.93 4.57
CA PHE A 385 -7.54 14.80 6.02
C PHE A 385 -7.01 16.01 6.80
N ALA A 386 -6.64 17.08 6.10
CA ALA A 386 -6.13 18.32 6.67
C ALA A 386 -6.58 19.51 5.82
N VAL A 387 -6.45 20.72 6.37
CA VAL A 387 -6.70 21.98 5.65
C VAL A 387 -5.49 22.91 5.75
N ASP A 388 -5.25 23.69 4.71
CA ASP A 388 -4.37 24.84 4.71
C ASP A 388 -5.17 26.14 4.55
N GLU A 389 -4.50 27.27 4.34
CA GLU A 389 -5.14 28.56 4.08
C GLU A 389 -6.00 28.54 2.79
N GLY A 390 -5.69 27.66 1.84
CA GLY A 390 -6.39 27.45 0.57
C GLY A 390 -7.58 26.47 0.66
N GLY A 391 -7.67 25.65 1.70
CA GLY A 391 -8.77 24.69 1.92
C GLY A 391 -8.25 23.26 2.14
N ALA A 392 -9.03 22.26 1.75
CA ALA A 392 -8.65 20.85 1.96
C ALA A 392 -7.35 20.49 1.24
N VAL A 393 -6.45 19.85 1.99
CA VAL A 393 -5.14 19.40 1.54
C VAL A 393 -5.23 17.94 1.14
N ILE A 394 -5.04 17.67 -0.14
CA ILE A 394 -4.96 16.32 -0.69
C ILE A 394 -3.50 15.84 -0.60
N LEU A 395 -3.30 14.64 -0.04
CA LEU A 395 -2.02 13.94 0.01
C LEU A 395 -2.18 12.53 -0.56
N ASP A 396 -1.21 12.08 -1.34
CA ASP A 396 -1.19 10.77 -1.98
C ASP A 396 0.02 9.96 -1.53
N ILE A 397 -0.21 8.94 -0.69
CA ILE A 397 0.87 8.08 -0.19
C ILE A 397 1.55 7.24 -1.29
N VAL A 398 1.01 7.14 -2.50
CA VAL A 398 1.70 6.45 -3.60
C VAL A 398 2.63 7.41 -4.33
N ARG A 399 2.17 8.64 -4.58
CA ARG A 399 2.87 9.64 -5.42
C ARG A 399 3.76 10.59 -4.64
N ASP A 400 3.25 11.14 -3.55
CA ASP A 400 3.94 12.15 -2.73
C ASP A 400 5.01 11.49 -1.84
N GLY A 401 4.78 10.23 -1.48
CA GLY A 401 5.83 9.37 -0.99
C GLY A 401 5.37 8.00 -0.57
N PRO A 402 5.92 6.91 -1.17
CA PRO A 402 5.47 5.53 -0.95
C PRO A 402 5.43 5.16 0.54
N HIS A 403 6.21 5.88 1.34
CA HIS A 403 6.24 5.78 2.79
C HIS A 403 6.21 7.19 3.40
N ALA A 404 5.61 7.29 4.58
CA ALA A 404 5.50 8.52 5.35
C ALA A 404 6.12 8.37 6.74
N VAL A 405 6.73 9.45 7.23
CA VAL A 405 7.19 9.59 8.62
C VAL A 405 6.47 10.75 9.28
N ILE A 406 5.97 10.51 10.49
CA ILE A 406 5.25 11.49 11.31
C ILE A 406 6.01 11.70 12.61
N GLY A 407 6.47 12.93 12.84
CA GLY A 407 7.03 13.36 14.12
C GLY A 407 6.01 14.12 14.96
N GLY A 408 6.01 13.93 16.28
CA GLY A 408 5.18 14.74 17.17
C GLY A 408 5.29 14.35 18.64
N THR A 409 5.13 15.30 19.55
CA THR A 409 5.16 15.04 20.99
C THR A 409 3.82 14.50 21.51
N THR A 410 3.78 13.98 22.74
CA THR A 410 2.53 13.60 23.40
C THR A 410 1.57 14.79 23.43
N GLY A 411 0.29 14.55 23.10
CA GLY A 411 -0.74 15.59 23.06
C GLY A 411 -0.70 16.52 21.84
N SER A 412 0.23 16.33 20.89
CA SER A 412 0.29 17.15 19.67
C SER A 412 -0.75 16.80 18.60
N GLY A 413 -1.48 15.69 18.76
CA GLY A 413 -2.50 15.21 17.82
C GLY A 413 -2.05 14.05 16.91
N LYS A 414 -1.01 13.29 17.30
CA LYS A 414 -0.50 12.14 16.51
C LYS A 414 -1.58 11.08 16.24
N SER A 415 -2.22 10.56 17.29
CA SER A 415 -3.25 9.52 17.15
C SER A 415 -4.41 10.01 16.28
N GLU A 416 -4.86 11.25 16.51
CA GLU A 416 -5.90 11.91 15.70
C GLU A 416 -5.52 12.00 14.22
N LEU A 417 -4.28 12.39 13.91
CA LEU A 417 -3.77 12.42 12.53
C LEU A 417 -3.82 11.03 11.88
N LEU A 418 -3.38 9.99 12.60
CA LEU A 418 -3.40 8.61 12.10
C LEU A 418 -4.84 8.13 11.85
N ILE A 419 -5.75 8.36 12.79
CA ILE A 419 -7.18 8.02 12.66
C ILE A 419 -7.79 8.74 11.46
N SER A 420 -7.61 10.05 11.35
CA SER A 420 -8.17 10.86 10.26
C SER A 420 -7.64 10.42 8.89
N TRP A 421 -6.36 10.07 8.79
CA TRP A 421 -5.79 9.57 7.54
C TRP A 421 -6.32 8.17 7.18
N VAL A 422 -6.37 7.25 8.15
CA VAL A 422 -6.94 5.90 7.99
C VAL A 422 -8.40 5.98 7.54
N LEU A 423 -9.21 6.79 8.21
CA LEU A 423 -10.62 6.98 7.88
C LEU A 423 -10.79 7.59 6.49
N ALA A 424 -9.99 8.61 6.12
CA ALA A 424 -10.06 9.19 4.79
C ALA A 424 -9.71 8.17 3.69
N LEU A 425 -8.71 7.30 3.91
CA LEU A 425 -8.38 6.18 3.01
C LEU A 425 -9.54 5.20 2.87
N ALA A 426 -10.05 4.72 4.00
CA ALA A 426 -11.12 3.71 4.05
C ALA A 426 -12.47 4.25 3.54
N ARG A 427 -12.72 5.56 3.70
CA ARG A 427 -13.89 6.25 3.15
C ARG A 427 -13.86 6.30 1.63
N ARG A 428 -12.70 6.59 1.06
CA ARG A 428 -12.53 6.80 -0.39
C ARG A 428 -12.39 5.49 -1.16
N TYR A 429 -11.57 4.56 -0.67
CA TYR A 429 -11.23 3.34 -1.40
C TYR A 429 -11.88 2.10 -0.76
N PRO A 430 -12.36 1.13 -1.55
CA PRO A 430 -12.90 -0.13 -1.02
C PRO A 430 -11.80 -1.08 -0.49
N PRO A 431 -12.16 -2.07 0.35
CA PRO A 431 -11.22 -3.06 0.91
C PRO A 431 -10.49 -3.94 -0.13
N ASP A 432 -11.01 -4.08 -1.34
CA ASP A 432 -10.33 -4.79 -2.44
C ASP A 432 -9.26 -3.92 -3.14
N VAL A 433 -9.18 -2.62 -2.81
CA VAL A 433 -8.15 -1.68 -3.30
C VAL A 433 -7.11 -1.36 -2.24
N VAL A 434 -7.51 -1.16 -0.97
CA VAL A 434 -6.60 -0.83 0.12
C VAL A 434 -6.91 -1.63 1.40
N ASN A 435 -5.85 -2.19 1.98
CA ASN A 435 -5.86 -2.88 3.26
C ASN A 435 -4.99 -2.13 4.26
N LEU A 436 -5.34 -2.24 5.54
CA LEU A 436 -4.70 -1.55 6.66
C LEU A 436 -4.18 -2.58 7.66
N LEU A 437 -2.90 -2.47 8.01
CA LEU A 437 -2.32 -3.16 9.16
C LEU A 437 -1.97 -2.10 10.21
N LEU A 438 -2.61 -2.18 11.37
CA LEU A 438 -2.44 -1.20 12.44
C LEU A 438 -1.53 -1.79 13.53
N VAL A 439 -0.52 -1.05 13.94
CA VAL A 439 0.45 -1.47 14.96
C VAL A 439 0.47 -0.43 16.07
N ASP A 440 0.07 -0.83 17.27
CA ASP A 440 0.01 0.02 18.48
C ASP A 440 0.84 -0.61 19.60
N PHE A 441 2.03 -0.07 19.82
CA PHE A 441 3.01 -0.72 20.68
C PHE A 441 2.75 -0.55 22.18
N LYS A 442 2.19 0.59 22.63
CA LYS A 442 2.10 0.94 24.07
C LYS A 442 0.78 1.63 24.47
N GLY A 443 -0.17 1.78 23.56
CA GLY A 443 -1.27 2.72 23.72
C GLY A 443 -2.66 2.21 23.35
N GLY A 444 -2.90 0.88 23.38
CA GLY A 444 -4.00 0.04 22.84
C GLY A 444 -5.42 0.58 22.54
N ALA A 445 -5.69 1.85 22.77
CA ALA A 445 -6.85 2.62 22.34
C ALA A 445 -6.58 3.52 21.11
N SER A 446 -5.34 3.72 20.62
CA SER A 446 -5.06 4.64 19.49
C SER A 446 -5.86 4.29 18.23
N PHE A 447 -6.17 3.01 18.01
CA PHE A 447 -6.90 2.53 16.83
C PHE A 447 -8.23 1.83 17.15
N ALA A 448 -8.71 1.90 18.39
CA ALA A 448 -9.92 1.19 18.81
C ALA A 448 -11.15 1.55 17.94
N ASP A 449 -11.26 2.82 17.53
CA ASP A 449 -12.38 3.31 16.72
C ASP A 449 -12.33 2.87 15.25
N VAL A 450 -11.20 2.31 14.77
CA VAL A 450 -11.00 1.91 13.36
C VAL A 450 -10.70 0.41 13.19
N GLU A 451 -10.66 -0.35 14.28
CA GLU A 451 -10.41 -1.80 14.23
C GLU A 451 -11.54 -2.56 13.53
N GLN A 452 -12.80 -2.11 13.66
CA GLN A 452 -13.96 -2.75 13.03
C GLN A 452 -14.08 -2.52 11.51
N LEU A 453 -13.18 -1.72 10.90
CA LEU A 453 -13.22 -1.47 9.46
C LEU A 453 -12.89 -2.74 8.67
N GLN A 454 -13.61 -2.99 7.58
CA GLN A 454 -13.34 -4.15 6.70
C GLN A 454 -11.95 -4.10 6.04
N HIS A 455 -11.38 -2.89 5.90
CA HIS A 455 -10.01 -2.67 5.41
C HIS A 455 -8.95 -3.15 6.42
N CYS A 456 -9.29 -3.22 7.71
CA CYS A 456 -8.36 -3.64 8.75
C CYS A 456 -8.12 -5.16 8.64
N VAL A 457 -6.93 -5.54 8.18
CA VAL A 457 -6.53 -6.95 8.04
C VAL A 457 -5.87 -7.51 9.28
N GLY A 458 -5.54 -6.65 10.24
CA GLY A 458 -4.98 -7.02 11.53
C GLY A 458 -4.65 -5.79 12.38
N VAL A 459 -4.81 -5.94 13.69
CA VAL A 459 -4.33 -5.00 14.69
C VAL A 459 -3.29 -5.72 15.54
N VAL A 460 -2.14 -5.09 15.70
CA VAL A 460 -1.01 -5.63 16.46
C VAL A 460 -0.82 -4.70 17.66
N THR A 461 -1.38 -5.09 18.79
CA THR A 461 -1.32 -4.37 20.07
C THR A 461 -0.46 -5.12 21.08
N ASP A 462 0.07 -4.39 22.08
CA ASP A 462 0.77 -4.95 23.25
C ASP A 462 1.76 -6.05 22.87
N LEU A 463 2.67 -5.70 21.96
CA LEU A 463 3.65 -6.60 21.35
C LEU A 463 4.60 -7.15 22.42
N ASP A 464 4.25 -8.32 22.95
CA ASP A 464 5.22 -9.18 23.62
C ASP A 464 6.17 -9.80 22.58
N ARG A 465 7.19 -10.53 23.07
CA ARG A 465 8.20 -11.15 22.19
C ARG A 465 7.58 -12.08 21.15
N ASP A 466 6.61 -12.88 21.55
CA ASP A 466 5.95 -13.85 20.69
C ASP A 466 5.10 -13.15 19.61
N GLY A 467 4.36 -12.11 20.01
CA GLY A 467 3.58 -11.27 19.11
C GLY A 467 4.46 -10.58 18.08
N ALA A 468 5.64 -10.08 18.48
CA ALA A 468 6.58 -9.44 17.58
C ALA A 468 7.20 -10.42 16.58
N GLU A 469 7.63 -11.59 17.04
CA GLU A 469 8.16 -12.64 16.17
C GLU A 469 7.10 -13.16 15.18
N ARG A 470 5.85 -13.33 15.65
CA ARG A 470 4.71 -13.68 14.81
C ARG A 470 4.42 -12.60 13.76
N ALA A 471 4.35 -11.34 14.16
CA ALA A 471 4.10 -10.21 13.25
C ALA A 471 5.20 -10.09 12.19
N LEU A 472 6.46 -10.27 12.57
CA LEU A 472 7.62 -10.31 11.69
C LEU A 472 7.52 -11.46 10.67
N ALA A 473 7.18 -12.66 11.13
CA ALA A 473 6.98 -13.83 10.26
C ALA A 473 5.86 -13.59 9.25
N SER A 474 4.72 -13.02 9.68
CA SER A 474 3.59 -12.70 8.80
C SER A 474 3.91 -11.60 7.79
N LEU A 475 4.64 -10.55 8.16
CA LEU A 475 5.09 -9.50 7.24
C LEU A 475 6.06 -10.03 6.19
N ARG A 476 7.02 -10.86 6.58
CA ARG A 476 7.94 -11.52 5.63
C ARG A 476 7.18 -12.44 4.67
N ALA A 477 6.22 -13.21 5.18
CA ALA A 477 5.38 -14.06 4.36
C ALA A 477 4.55 -13.24 3.35
N GLU A 478 4.08 -12.05 3.74
CA GLU A 478 3.31 -11.17 2.85
C GLU A 478 4.17 -10.60 1.73
N VAL A 479 5.41 -10.20 2.03
CA VAL A 479 6.39 -9.79 1.01
C VAL A 479 6.60 -10.91 -0.01
N MET A 480 6.89 -12.12 0.46
CA MET A 480 7.11 -13.28 -0.41
C MET A 480 5.86 -13.65 -1.22
N HIS A 481 4.68 -13.53 -0.63
CA HIS A 481 3.41 -13.77 -1.33
C HIS A 481 3.21 -12.78 -2.47
N ARG A 482 3.42 -11.48 -2.23
CA ARG A 482 3.28 -10.43 -3.25
C ARG A 482 4.30 -10.57 -4.38
N GLU A 483 5.55 -10.88 -4.05
CA GLU A 483 6.60 -11.15 -5.04
C GLU A 483 6.19 -12.31 -5.97
N ARG A 484 5.74 -13.44 -5.40
CA ARG A 484 5.27 -14.59 -6.19
C ARG A 484 4.04 -14.26 -7.03
N ALA A 485 3.03 -13.61 -6.43
CA ALA A 485 1.79 -13.29 -7.10
C ALA A 485 1.99 -12.32 -8.28
N LEU A 486 2.93 -11.38 -8.19
CA LEU A 486 3.31 -10.52 -9.32
C LEU A 486 4.11 -11.29 -10.37
N ALA A 487 5.08 -12.12 -9.94
CA ALA A 487 5.93 -12.90 -10.84
C ALA A 487 5.14 -13.93 -11.67
N GLU A 488 4.18 -14.63 -11.07
CA GLU A 488 3.29 -15.59 -11.75
C GLU A 488 2.47 -14.94 -12.88
N ARG A 489 2.24 -13.63 -12.79
CA ARG A 489 1.52 -12.83 -13.79
C ARG A 489 2.45 -12.06 -14.73
N GLY A 490 3.77 -12.20 -14.58
CA GLY A 490 4.76 -11.48 -15.37
C GLY A 490 4.82 -9.96 -15.10
N LEU A 491 4.26 -9.51 -13.97
CA LEU A 491 4.22 -8.11 -13.58
C LEU A 491 5.43 -7.74 -12.70
N ARG A 492 5.92 -6.51 -12.83
CA ARG A 492 7.09 -6.03 -12.06
C ARG A 492 6.70 -5.27 -10.81
N SER A 493 5.50 -4.69 -10.81
CA SER A 493 5.03 -3.87 -9.71
C SER A 493 3.51 -3.92 -9.58
N ILE A 494 3.02 -3.49 -8.41
CA ILE A 494 1.59 -3.32 -8.19
C ILE A 494 0.98 -2.25 -9.09
N ASP A 495 1.77 -1.24 -9.51
CA ASP A 495 1.29 -0.18 -10.40
C ASP A 495 0.92 -0.77 -11.77
N ASP A 496 1.66 -1.80 -12.22
CA ASP A 496 1.36 -2.56 -13.44
C ASP A 496 0.06 -3.36 -13.29
N ALA A 497 -0.14 -4.01 -12.13
CA ALA A 497 -1.35 -4.78 -11.83
C ALA A 497 -2.61 -3.89 -11.82
N VAL A 498 -2.52 -2.73 -11.16
CA VAL A 498 -3.61 -1.73 -11.14
C VAL A 498 -3.89 -1.20 -12.55
N SER A 499 -2.84 -0.94 -13.34
CA SER A 499 -2.98 -0.46 -14.72
C SER A 499 -3.61 -1.49 -15.66
N ALA A 500 -3.35 -2.78 -15.40
CA ALA A 500 -3.95 -3.90 -16.13
C ALA A 500 -5.37 -4.26 -15.64
N ALA A 501 -5.90 -3.53 -14.64
CA ALA A 501 -7.17 -3.83 -13.97
C ALA A 501 -7.23 -5.28 -13.43
N GLU A 502 -6.08 -5.84 -13.06
CA GLU A 502 -6.02 -7.18 -12.52
C GLU A 502 -6.43 -7.18 -11.05
N ALA A 503 -7.46 -7.97 -10.74
CA ALA A 503 -7.90 -8.16 -9.36
C ALA A 503 -6.89 -9.00 -8.54
N GLY A 504 -6.93 -8.81 -7.22
CA GLY A 504 -6.40 -9.79 -6.27
C GLY A 504 -5.21 -9.38 -5.40
N LEU A 505 -4.73 -8.14 -5.47
CA LEU A 505 -3.66 -7.62 -4.59
C LEU A 505 -3.95 -6.17 -4.15
N PRO A 506 -4.79 -5.94 -3.13
CA PRO A 506 -4.96 -4.60 -2.58
C PRO A 506 -3.62 -4.03 -2.09
N ARG A 507 -3.44 -2.71 -2.19
CA ARG A 507 -2.29 -2.03 -1.56
C ARG A 507 -2.41 -2.19 -0.05
N LEU A 508 -1.29 -2.47 0.62
CA LEU A 508 -1.23 -2.59 2.07
C LEU A 508 -0.62 -1.33 2.66
N VAL A 509 -1.33 -0.63 3.53
CA VAL A 509 -0.78 0.47 4.34
C VAL A 509 -0.54 -0.04 5.75
N VAL A 510 0.73 -0.08 6.16
CA VAL A 510 1.15 -0.45 7.51
C VAL A 510 1.33 0.83 8.32
N VAL A 511 0.46 1.01 9.31
CA VAL A 511 0.45 2.19 10.18
C VAL A 511 1.02 1.80 11.53
N VAL A 512 2.12 2.44 11.93
CA VAL A 512 2.80 2.15 13.19
C VAL A 512 2.74 3.38 14.09
N ASP A 513 2.05 3.25 15.22
CA ASP A 513 2.12 4.21 16.32
C ASP A 513 3.30 3.86 17.24
N GLU A 514 3.96 4.91 17.74
CA GLU A 514 5.15 4.82 18.59
C GLU A 514 6.27 3.90 18.04
N PHE A 515 6.66 4.09 16.78
CA PHE A 515 7.71 3.34 16.09
C PHE A 515 9.02 3.25 16.88
N ALA A 516 9.40 4.33 17.60
CA ALA A 516 10.60 4.38 18.43
C ALA A 516 10.63 3.33 19.53
N ALA A 517 9.52 3.17 20.25
CA ALA A 517 9.43 2.21 21.34
C ALA A 517 9.48 0.78 20.80
N MET A 518 8.77 0.54 19.69
CA MET A 518 8.72 -0.77 19.06
C MET A 518 10.12 -1.26 18.63
N VAL A 519 10.89 -0.42 17.94
CA VAL A 519 12.23 -0.82 17.46
C VAL A 519 13.30 -0.81 18.55
N SER A 520 13.07 -0.08 19.64
CA SER A 520 13.93 -0.14 20.83
C SER A 520 13.78 -1.48 21.56
N ASP A 521 12.55 -1.95 21.71
CA ASP A 521 12.24 -3.20 22.42
C ASP A 521 12.49 -4.43 21.51
N PHE A 522 12.33 -4.26 20.19
CA PHE A 522 12.57 -5.30 19.16
C PHE A 522 13.47 -4.82 18.02
N PRO A 523 14.81 -4.83 18.20
CA PRO A 523 15.76 -4.33 17.22
C PRO A 523 15.73 -5.03 15.86
N GLU A 524 15.28 -6.29 15.78
CA GLU A 524 15.19 -7.01 14.49
C GLU A 524 14.19 -6.34 13.53
N LEU A 525 13.17 -5.65 14.05
CA LEU A 525 12.16 -4.94 13.25
C LEU A 525 12.77 -3.80 12.43
N HIS A 526 13.85 -3.16 12.90
CA HIS A 526 14.53 -2.13 12.10
C HIS A 526 14.96 -2.62 10.72
N SER A 527 15.48 -3.85 10.66
CA SER A 527 15.95 -4.45 9.41
C SER A 527 14.79 -4.69 8.45
N LEU A 528 13.66 -5.19 8.96
CA LEU A 528 12.44 -5.41 8.20
C LEU A 528 11.87 -4.10 7.66
N PHE A 529 11.70 -3.07 8.50
CA PHE A 529 11.12 -1.81 8.05
C PHE A 529 12.03 -1.06 7.07
N SER A 530 13.36 -1.18 7.20
CA SER A 530 14.29 -0.65 6.20
C SER A 530 14.13 -1.34 4.85
N ASP A 531 13.97 -2.66 4.86
CA ASP A 531 13.75 -3.48 3.66
C ASP A 531 12.39 -3.20 3.02
N LEU A 532 11.33 -3.09 3.82
CA LEU A 532 10.01 -2.67 3.38
C LEU A 532 10.00 -1.24 2.83
N ALA A 533 10.76 -0.32 3.41
CA ALA A 533 10.89 1.04 2.88
C ALA A 533 11.61 1.04 1.51
N ALA A 534 12.58 0.16 1.30
CA ALA A 534 13.32 0.07 0.05
C ALA A 534 12.53 -0.62 -1.08
N ARG A 535 11.80 -1.71 -0.78
CA ARG A 535 11.11 -2.56 -1.77
C ARG A 535 9.59 -2.43 -1.77
N GLY A 536 9.00 -1.83 -0.74
CA GLY A 536 7.55 -1.80 -0.51
C GLY A 536 6.79 -1.10 -1.63
N ARG A 537 7.36 -0.03 -2.22
CA ARG A 537 6.75 0.69 -3.36
C ARG A 537 6.31 -0.23 -4.49
N SER A 538 7.20 -1.11 -4.97
CA SER A 538 6.87 -2.02 -6.09
C SER A 538 5.90 -3.12 -5.68
N LEU A 539 5.89 -3.51 -4.41
CA LEU A 539 4.98 -4.54 -3.88
C LEU A 539 3.62 -3.96 -3.45
N GLY A 540 3.44 -2.64 -3.49
CA GLY A 540 2.24 -1.98 -2.99
C GLY A 540 2.10 -2.02 -1.47
N ILE A 541 3.23 -2.11 -0.76
CA ILE A 541 3.29 -1.97 0.69
C ILE A 541 3.76 -0.54 0.99
N HIS A 542 2.93 0.22 1.70
CA HIS A 542 3.16 1.60 2.09
C HIS A 542 3.29 1.67 3.61
N LEU A 543 4.20 2.50 4.12
CA LEU A 543 4.47 2.60 5.55
C LEU A 543 4.06 3.98 6.04
N ILE A 544 3.38 4.07 7.19
CA ILE A 544 3.14 5.31 7.92
C ILE A 544 3.74 5.13 9.31
N LEU A 545 4.91 5.73 9.54
CA LEU A 545 5.70 5.53 10.76
C LEU A 545 5.58 6.77 11.66
N CYS A 546 4.91 6.61 12.80
CA CYS A 546 4.68 7.69 13.75
C CYS A 546 5.60 7.56 14.97
N THR A 547 6.18 8.68 15.43
CA THR A 547 7.11 8.63 16.57
C THR A 547 7.23 9.96 17.33
N GLN A 548 7.52 9.86 18.63
CA GLN A 548 7.85 11.00 19.49
C GLN A 548 9.27 11.53 19.35
N SER A 549 10.22 10.69 18.91
CA SER A 549 11.65 11.02 18.85
C SER A 549 12.24 10.57 17.53
N PRO A 550 11.83 11.20 16.41
CA PRO A 550 12.19 10.77 15.06
C PRO A 550 13.70 10.68 14.84
N ALA A 551 14.50 11.61 15.40
CA ALA A 551 15.95 11.62 15.24
C ALA A 551 16.64 10.37 15.83
N ARG A 552 16.07 9.79 16.88
CA ARG A 552 16.60 8.58 17.53
C ARG A 552 16.08 7.30 16.88
N ALA A 553 14.85 7.34 16.38
CA ALA A 553 14.10 6.15 16.00
C ALA A 553 14.22 5.79 14.52
N VAL A 554 14.31 6.78 13.63
CA VAL A 554 14.24 6.55 12.19
C VAL A 554 15.65 6.63 11.59
N ARG A 555 16.19 5.49 11.15
CA ARG A 555 17.50 5.42 10.50
C ARG A 555 17.47 6.09 9.12
N ASP A 556 18.63 6.53 8.66
CA ASP A 556 18.81 7.13 7.32
C ASP A 556 18.28 6.24 6.19
N SER A 557 18.41 4.91 6.32
CA SER A 557 17.89 3.93 5.36
C SER A 557 16.37 3.98 5.19
N VAL A 558 15.63 4.26 6.26
CA VAL A 558 14.17 4.43 6.23
C VAL A 558 13.84 5.85 5.75
N MET A 559 14.49 6.87 6.31
CA MET A 559 14.27 8.28 5.96
C MET A 559 14.50 8.59 4.47
N ALA A 560 15.46 7.91 3.83
CA ALA A 560 15.74 8.07 2.41
C ALA A 560 14.59 7.63 1.50
N ASN A 561 13.75 6.70 1.97
CA ASN A 561 12.61 6.16 1.24
C ASN A 561 11.26 6.78 1.67
N CYS A 562 11.25 7.58 2.74
CA CYS A 562 10.09 8.32 3.21
C CYS A 562 10.12 9.77 2.69
N THR A 563 9.57 10.00 1.50
CA THR A 563 9.51 11.35 0.89
C THR A 563 8.34 12.19 1.41
N LEU A 564 7.31 11.56 1.98
CA LEU A 564 6.20 12.26 2.64
C LEU A 564 6.53 12.42 4.13
N ARG A 565 6.72 13.66 4.59
CA ARG A 565 7.21 13.95 5.94
C ARG A 565 6.29 14.93 6.63
N LEU A 566 5.72 14.51 7.74
CA LEU A 566 4.78 15.29 8.53
C LEU A 566 5.36 15.52 9.91
N SER A 567 5.33 16.75 10.41
CA SER A 567 5.79 17.07 11.75
C SER A 567 4.75 17.91 12.46
N LEU A 568 4.09 17.31 13.44
CA LEU A 568 3.36 18.02 14.48
C LEU A 568 4.36 18.73 15.41
N ARG A 569 3.86 19.38 16.46
CA ARG A 569 4.71 20.00 17.47
C ARG A 569 5.69 19.00 18.08
N VAL A 570 6.99 19.29 17.95
CA VAL A 570 8.09 18.52 18.58
C VAL A 570 8.74 19.31 19.71
N ASN A 571 9.50 18.64 20.59
CA ASN A 571 10.07 19.26 21.78
C ASN A 571 11.34 20.08 21.50
N ASN A 572 12.08 19.74 20.45
CA ASN A 572 13.37 20.34 20.17
C ASN A 572 13.59 20.49 18.64
N ALA A 573 14.49 21.39 18.28
CA ALA A 573 14.85 21.68 16.90
C ALA A 573 15.48 20.49 16.16
N HIS A 574 16.14 19.57 16.87
CA HIS A 574 16.80 18.42 16.26
C HIS A 574 15.79 17.40 15.70
N ASP A 575 14.74 17.09 16.45
CA ASP A 575 13.63 16.24 16.00
C ASP A 575 12.89 16.88 14.82
N SER A 576 12.70 18.21 14.84
CA SER A 576 12.10 18.95 13.73
C SER A 576 12.93 18.80 12.46
N SER A 577 14.24 19.07 12.55
CA SER A 577 15.15 18.97 11.41
C SER A 577 15.29 17.55 10.90
N ALA A 578 15.24 16.54 11.77
CA ALA A 578 15.30 15.13 11.37
C ALA A 578 14.11 14.73 10.48
N VAL A 579 12.91 15.28 10.73
CA VAL A 579 11.72 14.99 9.91
C VAL A 579 11.63 15.92 8.71
N ILE A 580 11.47 17.22 8.91
CA ILE A 580 11.14 18.17 7.84
C ILE A 580 12.32 18.98 7.32
N GLY A 581 13.54 18.75 7.84
CA GLY A 581 14.75 19.45 7.40
C GLY A 581 14.91 20.88 7.95
N THR A 582 13.93 21.38 8.70
CA THR A 582 13.95 22.72 9.32
C THR A 582 13.60 22.64 10.81
N THR A 583 13.83 23.72 11.56
CA THR A 583 13.49 23.82 12.99
C THR A 583 12.03 24.19 13.26
N SER A 584 11.27 24.50 12.21
CA SER A 584 9.95 25.14 12.29
C SER A 584 8.89 24.34 13.05
N ALA A 585 8.99 23.01 13.12
CA ALA A 585 8.03 22.20 13.87
C ALA A 585 8.20 22.29 15.39
N ALA A 586 9.39 22.65 15.86
CA ALA A 586 9.64 22.91 17.28
C ALA A 586 9.04 24.25 17.74
N GLU A 587 8.79 25.16 16.80
CA GLU A 587 8.22 26.49 17.02
C GLU A 587 6.68 26.48 16.95
N LEU A 588 6.06 25.35 16.58
CA LEU A 588 4.62 25.21 16.54
C LEU A 588 4.01 25.43 17.94
N PRO A 589 2.91 26.19 18.06
CA PRO A 589 2.27 26.42 19.35
C PRO A 589 1.65 25.12 19.89
N GLN A 590 1.46 25.06 21.21
CA GLN A 590 0.80 23.91 21.86
C GLN A 590 -0.68 23.80 21.47
N HIS A 591 -1.34 24.94 21.25
CA HIS A 591 -2.71 25.04 20.81
C HIS A 591 -2.80 25.96 19.57
N PRO A 592 -3.70 25.66 18.61
CA PRO A 592 -4.58 24.47 18.56
C PRO A 592 -3.82 23.16 18.32
N VAL A 593 -4.37 22.06 18.85
CA VAL A 593 -3.81 20.70 18.63
C VAL A 593 -4.05 20.29 17.18
N GLY A 594 -3.13 19.52 16.59
CA GLY A 594 -3.23 19.08 15.18
C GLY A 594 -2.57 20.03 14.17
N ARG A 595 -1.89 21.10 14.62
CA ARG A 595 -1.02 21.90 13.76
C ARG A 595 0.17 21.07 13.29
N CYS A 596 0.29 20.96 11.96
CA CYS A 596 1.25 20.08 11.32
C CYS A 596 1.98 20.82 10.19
N LEU A 597 3.27 20.56 10.04
CA LEU A 597 4.04 20.93 8.87
C LEU A 597 4.18 19.71 7.96
N VAL A 598 3.78 19.84 6.70
CA VAL A 598 3.85 18.77 5.69
C VAL A 598 4.89 19.15 4.64
N SER A 599 5.89 18.30 4.45
CA SER A 599 6.88 18.40 3.38
C SER A 599 6.78 17.17 2.48
N VAL A 600 6.71 17.42 1.17
CA VAL A 600 6.64 16.38 0.12
C VAL A 600 7.91 16.44 -0.70
N ALA A 601 8.67 15.35 -0.74
CA ALA A 601 9.89 15.22 -1.54
C ALA A 601 10.90 16.37 -1.34
N GLY A 602 11.01 16.89 -0.11
CA GLY A 602 11.92 17.99 0.23
C GLY A 602 11.43 19.39 -0.16
N ALA A 603 10.20 19.54 -0.63
CA ALA A 603 9.57 20.84 -0.82
C ALA A 603 9.46 21.61 0.52
N PRO A 604 9.43 22.95 0.48
CA PRO A 604 9.25 23.77 1.67
C PRO A 604 8.05 23.29 2.50
N PRO A 605 8.20 23.11 3.83
CA PRO A 605 7.12 22.62 4.67
C PRO A 605 5.91 23.56 4.63
N ARG A 606 4.74 23.01 4.32
CA ARG A 606 3.46 23.73 4.34
C ARG A 606 2.80 23.54 5.70
N LEU A 607 2.33 24.64 6.30
CA LEU A 607 1.53 24.59 7.53
C LEU A 607 0.09 24.18 7.21
N VAL A 608 -0.39 23.16 7.93
CA VAL A 608 -1.75 22.63 7.83
C VAL A 608 -2.35 22.43 9.22
N GLN A 609 -3.67 22.37 9.27
CA GLN A 609 -4.45 21.93 10.42
C GLN A 609 -5.04 20.55 10.09
N VAL A 610 -4.66 19.53 10.86
CA VAL A 610 -5.24 18.19 10.76
C VAL A 610 -6.72 18.23 11.16
N ALA A 611 -7.55 17.56 10.38
CA ALA A 611 -8.97 17.40 10.68
C ALA A 611 -9.18 16.35 11.76
N GLN A 612 -10.22 16.51 12.56
CA GLN A 612 -10.60 15.60 13.63
C GLN A 612 -11.74 14.69 13.18
N ALA A 613 -11.63 13.41 13.49
CA ALA A 613 -12.67 12.43 13.26
C ALA A 613 -13.79 12.58 14.29
N ALA A 614 -15.03 12.53 13.83
CA ALA A 614 -16.20 12.44 14.69
C ALA A 614 -16.48 10.98 15.10
N GLN A 615 -17.14 10.79 16.23
CA GLN A 615 -17.48 9.46 16.77
C GLN A 615 -18.32 8.58 15.81
N GLY A 616 -18.99 9.19 14.82
CA GLY A 616 -19.78 8.49 13.79
C GLY A 616 -19.02 8.11 12.51
N ASP A 617 -17.83 8.68 12.27
CA ASP A 617 -17.16 8.59 10.98
C ASP A 617 -16.76 7.15 10.62
N ALA A 618 -16.26 6.40 11.59
CA ALA A 618 -15.92 4.98 11.41
C ALA A 618 -17.16 4.14 11.07
N LEU A 619 -18.30 4.41 11.72
CA LEU A 619 -19.56 3.71 11.42
C LEU A 619 -20.06 4.03 10.01
N ASP A 620 -19.87 5.25 9.53
CA ASP A 620 -20.23 5.64 8.17
C ASP A 620 -19.36 4.92 7.12
N VAL A 621 -18.08 4.68 7.42
CA VAL A 621 -17.20 3.86 6.59
C VAL A 621 -17.65 2.40 6.60
N VAL A 622 -17.94 1.82 7.77
CA VAL A 622 -18.46 0.43 7.88
C VAL A 622 -19.75 0.26 7.08
N ARG A 623 -20.69 1.21 7.23
CA ARG A 623 -21.97 1.19 6.49
C ARG A 623 -21.78 1.28 4.99
N ARG A 624 -20.84 2.13 4.52
CA ARG A 624 -20.53 2.29 3.09
C ARG A 624 -20.12 0.97 2.44
N TRP A 625 -19.39 0.12 3.16
CA TRP A 625 -18.81 -1.10 2.62
C TRP A 625 -19.43 -2.40 3.15
N GLY A 626 -20.52 -2.34 3.93
CA GLY A 626 -21.13 -3.48 4.63
C GLY A 626 -21.55 -4.71 3.79
N GLY A 627 -21.45 -4.67 2.46
CA GLY A 627 -21.69 -5.79 1.54
C GLY A 627 -20.47 -6.27 0.75
N VAL A 628 -19.28 -5.67 0.94
CA VAL A 628 -18.04 -6.10 0.28
C VAL A 628 -17.44 -7.26 1.05
N LEU A 629 -17.03 -8.32 0.35
CA LEU A 629 -16.35 -9.45 0.98
C LEU A 629 -15.01 -8.97 1.56
N PRO A 630 -14.68 -9.35 2.82
CA PRO A 630 -13.42 -8.97 3.42
C PRO A 630 -12.26 -9.53 2.60
N ALA A 631 -11.23 -8.69 2.41
CA ALA A 631 -10.02 -9.11 1.73
C ALA A 631 -9.32 -10.26 2.47
N ARG A 632 -8.41 -10.95 1.77
CA ARG A 632 -7.45 -11.89 2.37
C ARG A 632 -6.79 -11.20 3.58
N ARG A 633 -6.77 -11.88 4.73
CA ARG A 633 -6.13 -11.41 5.97
C ARG A 633 -4.75 -12.06 6.11
N PRO A 634 -3.66 -11.36 5.80
CA PRO A 634 -2.31 -11.92 5.96
C PRO A 634 -1.92 -12.07 7.43
N TRP A 635 -2.60 -11.34 8.32
CA TRP A 635 -2.46 -11.43 9.78
C TRP A 635 -3.66 -12.17 10.36
N LEU A 636 -3.48 -13.46 10.64
CA LEU A 636 -4.45 -14.19 11.44
C LEU A 636 -4.31 -13.77 12.91
N PRO A 637 -5.41 -13.73 13.68
CA PRO A 637 -5.34 -13.48 15.11
C PRO A 637 -4.47 -14.54 15.79
N SER A 638 -3.85 -14.22 16.91
CA SER A 638 -3.19 -15.24 17.73
C SER A 638 -4.17 -16.36 18.07
N LEU A 639 -3.68 -17.60 18.13
CA LEU A 639 -4.51 -18.76 18.43
C LEU A 639 -5.35 -18.53 19.71
N PRO A 640 -6.68 -18.74 19.67
CA PRO A 640 -7.59 -18.41 20.77
C PRO A 640 -7.23 -19.21 22.02
N ALA A 641 -7.48 -18.66 23.21
CA ALA A 641 -7.13 -19.34 24.46
C ALA A 641 -7.85 -20.68 24.66
N VAL A 642 -9.04 -20.83 24.07
CA VAL A 642 -9.86 -22.04 24.10
C VAL A 642 -10.40 -22.31 22.69
N VAL A 643 -10.23 -23.54 22.22
CA VAL A 643 -10.84 -24.05 20.99
C VAL A 643 -11.94 -25.04 21.39
N SER A 644 -13.17 -24.83 20.92
CA SER A 644 -14.28 -25.77 21.16
C SER A 644 -14.26 -26.94 20.18
N GLY A 645 -14.89 -28.06 20.57
CA GLY A 645 -15.04 -29.22 19.70
C GLY A 645 -15.75 -28.90 18.39
N GLU A 646 -16.82 -28.09 18.44
CA GLU A 646 -17.58 -27.66 17.26
C GLU A 646 -16.73 -26.83 16.28
N THR A 647 -15.92 -25.89 16.80
CA THR A 647 -15.01 -25.08 15.97
C THR A 647 -13.96 -25.96 15.30
N LEU A 648 -13.38 -26.91 16.04
CA LEU A 648 -12.40 -27.84 15.50
C LEU A 648 -13.01 -28.77 14.44
N GLN A 649 -14.22 -29.30 14.70
CA GLN A 649 -14.92 -30.18 13.78
C GLN A 649 -15.23 -29.48 12.45
N ARG A 650 -15.76 -28.25 12.49
CA ARG A 650 -16.00 -27.44 11.29
C ARG A 650 -14.70 -27.21 10.50
N ALA A 651 -13.61 -26.88 11.18
CA ALA A 651 -12.31 -26.68 10.53
C ALA A 651 -11.81 -27.99 9.89
N ALA A 652 -11.96 -29.12 10.57
CA ALA A 652 -11.56 -30.43 10.08
C ALA A 652 -12.37 -30.90 8.87
N GLU A 653 -13.68 -30.62 8.85
CA GLU A 653 -14.57 -30.89 7.71
C GLU A 653 -14.18 -30.06 6.48
N LEU A 654 -13.85 -28.77 6.67
CA LEU A 654 -13.39 -27.88 5.61
C LEU A 654 -12.04 -28.30 5.02
N GLU A 655 -11.12 -28.78 5.85
CA GLU A 655 -9.79 -29.24 5.43
C GLU A 655 -9.78 -30.69 4.92
N GLY A 656 -10.87 -31.45 5.09
CA GLY A 656 -10.98 -32.83 4.61
C GLY A 656 -10.05 -33.80 5.33
N VAL A 657 -10.03 -33.77 6.66
CA VAL A 657 -9.17 -34.66 7.47
C VAL A 657 -9.40 -36.14 7.12
N ALA A 658 -8.31 -36.84 6.78
CA ALA A 658 -8.36 -38.22 6.28
C ALA A 658 -8.90 -39.22 7.31
N VAL A 659 -9.65 -40.22 6.82
CA VAL A 659 -10.16 -41.34 7.63
C VAL A 659 -9.00 -42.05 8.35
N GLY A 660 -9.15 -42.26 9.66
CA GLY A 660 -8.13 -42.86 10.52
C GLY A 660 -7.17 -41.86 11.17
N SER A 661 -7.26 -40.57 10.83
CA SER A 661 -6.56 -39.50 11.55
C SER A 661 -7.47 -38.85 12.58
N THR A 662 -6.89 -38.25 13.62
CA THR A 662 -7.65 -37.52 14.66
C THR A 662 -7.25 -36.05 14.66
N ALA A 663 -8.21 -35.16 14.44
CA ALA A 663 -8.03 -33.73 14.68
C ALA A 663 -8.05 -33.45 16.19
N PHE A 664 -7.05 -32.75 16.71
CA PHE A 664 -6.91 -32.52 18.16
C PHE A 664 -6.67 -31.06 18.55
N GLY A 665 -6.49 -30.14 17.59
CA GLY A 665 -6.24 -28.74 17.87
C GLY A 665 -6.10 -27.89 16.62
N ILE A 666 -5.66 -26.65 16.79
CA ILE A 666 -5.36 -25.72 15.69
C ILE A 666 -3.89 -25.31 15.79
N LEU A 667 -3.16 -25.40 14.68
CA LEU A 667 -1.75 -25.00 14.55
C LEU A 667 -1.65 -23.53 14.19
N ASP A 668 -0.52 -22.93 14.52
CA ASP A 668 -0.21 -21.54 14.16
C ASP A 668 0.99 -21.48 13.22
N ARG A 669 0.76 -21.13 11.96
CA ARG A 669 1.82 -20.98 10.94
C ARG A 669 1.83 -19.57 10.36
N PRO A 670 2.43 -18.58 11.07
CA PRO A 670 2.51 -17.22 10.56
C PRO A 670 3.33 -17.12 9.26
N GLN A 671 4.32 -17.99 9.05
CA GLN A 671 5.17 -18.02 7.85
C GLN A 671 4.41 -18.42 6.57
N SER A 672 3.31 -19.16 6.70
CA SER A 672 2.38 -19.49 5.61
C SER A 672 1.04 -18.78 5.74
N GLN A 673 0.90 -17.88 6.73
CA GLN A 673 -0.30 -17.09 7.01
C GLN A 673 -1.56 -17.97 7.13
N SER A 674 -1.43 -19.09 7.84
CA SER A 674 -2.46 -20.12 7.96
C SER A 674 -2.55 -20.67 9.38
N GLN A 675 -3.75 -21.11 9.77
CA GLN A 675 -3.99 -21.80 11.03
C GLN A 675 -4.66 -23.17 10.78
N PRO A 676 -3.91 -24.14 10.25
CA PRO A 676 -4.48 -25.43 9.86
C PRO A 676 -4.85 -26.28 11.07
N VAL A 677 -5.70 -27.28 10.85
CA VAL A 677 -6.06 -28.25 11.89
C VAL A 677 -4.83 -29.08 12.28
N ALA A 678 -4.59 -29.21 13.58
CA ALA A 678 -3.60 -30.13 14.12
C ALA A 678 -4.16 -31.56 14.03
N VAL A 679 -3.51 -32.39 13.20
CA VAL A 679 -3.95 -33.76 12.92
C VAL A 679 -2.90 -34.77 13.41
N TRP A 680 -3.36 -35.80 14.12
CA TRP A 680 -2.57 -36.98 14.43
C TRP A 680 -2.94 -38.14 13.51
N ASN A 681 -2.03 -38.49 12.59
CA ASN A 681 -2.08 -39.71 11.80
C ASN A 681 -1.08 -40.73 12.38
N PRO A 682 -1.53 -41.81 13.03
CA PRO A 682 -0.64 -42.81 13.65
C PRO A 682 0.30 -43.50 12.67
N ARG A 683 -0.05 -43.60 11.38
CA ARG A 683 0.82 -44.23 10.38
C ARG A 683 2.02 -43.36 10.01
N GLU A 684 1.85 -42.04 10.09
CA GLU A 684 2.88 -41.07 9.73
C GLU A 684 3.63 -40.54 10.95
N HIS A 685 2.91 -40.33 12.06
CA HIS A 685 3.42 -39.69 13.26
C HIS A 685 3.72 -40.68 14.38
N GLY A 686 3.40 -41.97 14.20
CA GLY A 686 3.66 -43.02 15.18
C GLY A 686 3.04 -42.74 16.56
N THR A 687 3.78 -43.11 17.59
CA THR A 687 3.36 -42.94 18.98
C THR A 687 3.54 -41.50 19.45
N VAL A 688 2.56 -40.99 20.20
CA VAL A 688 2.58 -39.63 20.73
C VAL A 688 2.83 -39.60 22.23
N LEU A 689 3.79 -38.79 22.65
CA LEU A 689 3.98 -38.42 24.06
C LEU A 689 3.53 -36.98 24.31
N VAL A 690 2.60 -36.79 25.23
CA VAL A 690 2.15 -35.48 25.73
C VAL A 690 2.90 -35.15 27.01
N VAL A 691 3.81 -34.18 26.95
CA VAL A 691 4.59 -33.75 28.11
C VAL A 691 4.12 -32.38 28.57
N GLY A 692 3.95 -32.18 29.88
CA GLY A 692 3.50 -30.90 30.41
C GLY A 692 3.45 -30.82 31.93
N GLY A 693 3.52 -29.60 32.46
CA GLY A 693 3.38 -29.33 33.89
C GLY A 693 2.01 -29.74 34.48
N HIS A 694 1.81 -29.46 35.77
CA HIS A 694 0.53 -29.71 36.43
C HIS A 694 -0.58 -28.79 35.87
N GLY A 695 -1.78 -29.33 35.63
CA GLY A 695 -2.96 -28.54 35.23
C GLY A 695 -2.93 -27.92 33.82
N VAL A 696 -1.93 -28.23 32.99
CA VAL A 696 -1.76 -27.60 31.66
C VAL A 696 -2.61 -28.21 30.54
N GLY A 697 -3.39 -29.26 30.85
CA GLY A 697 -4.32 -29.88 29.91
C GLY A 697 -3.85 -31.19 29.27
N LYS A 698 -2.89 -31.92 29.86
CA LYS A 698 -2.41 -33.23 29.37
C LYS A 698 -3.55 -34.23 29.11
N THR A 699 -4.41 -34.47 30.10
CA THR A 699 -5.57 -35.36 29.99
C THR A 699 -6.55 -34.91 28.90
N SER A 700 -6.78 -33.60 28.77
CA SER A 700 -7.62 -33.05 27.69
C SER A 700 -6.98 -33.28 26.31
N ALA A 701 -5.66 -33.17 26.19
CA ALA A 701 -4.94 -33.47 24.96
C ALA A 701 -4.99 -34.96 24.59
N LEU A 702 -4.85 -35.86 25.57
CA LEU A 702 -5.07 -37.28 25.35
C LEU A 702 -6.51 -37.58 24.92
N ALA A 703 -7.50 -36.95 25.54
CA ALA A 703 -8.90 -37.10 25.13
C ALA A 703 -9.14 -36.59 23.70
N ALA A 704 -8.51 -35.48 23.32
CA ALA A 704 -8.56 -34.97 21.96
C ALA A 704 -7.90 -35.93 20.96
N LEU A 705 -6.76 -36.54 21.30
CA LEU A 705 -6.06 -37.53 20.47
C LEU A 705 -6.83 -38.87 20.37
N ALA A 706 -7.59 -39.23 21.40
CA ALA A 706 -8.49 -40.38 21.40
C ALA A 706 -9.52 -40.27 20.27
N GLY A 707 -10.06 -39.06 20.07
CA GLY A 707 -11.19 -38.81 19.18
C GLY A 707 -12.46 -39.53 19.65
N GLU A 708 -13.37 -39.78 18.72
CA GLU A 708 -14.63 -40.50 18.97
C GLU A 708 -14.51 -42.03 18.84
N GLY A 709 -13.33 -42.54 18.52
CA GLY A 709 -13.08 -43.98 18.33
C GLY A 709 -12.96 -44.77 19.64
N PRO A 710 -12.99 -46.11 19.58
CA PRO A 710 -12.77 -46.96 20.75
C PRO A 710 -11.34 -46.73 21.29
N ALA A 711 -11.27 -46.26 22.54
CA ALA A 711 -10.02 -45.99 23.23
C ALA A 711 -9.95 -46.70 24.57
N THR A 712 -8.85 -47.42 24.79
CA THR A 712 -8.52 -48.09 26.04
C THR A 712 -7.68 -47.14 26.88
N TRP A 713 -8.19 -46.76 28.05
CA TRP A 713 -7.50 -45.88 28.99
C TRP A 713 -6.86 -46.67 30.13
N LEU A 714 -5.54 -46.67 30.18
CA LEU A 714 -4.71 -47.26 31.23
C LEU A 714 -4.42 -46.20 32.29
N THR A 715 -5.36 -46.04 33.20
CA THR A 715 -5.41 -44.90 34.14
C THR A 715 -5.85 -45.32 35.55
N GLY A 716 -5.98 -46.62 35.79
CA GLY A 716 -6.42 -47.22 37.04
C GLY A 716 -5.33 -47.37 38.10
N ASP A 717 -5.63 -48.19 39.10
CA ASP A 717 -4.62 -48.69 40.02
C ASP A 717 -3.63 -49.64 39.33
N ILE A 718 -2.66 -50.14 40.09
CA ILE A 718 -1.62 -51.02 39.56
C ILE A 718 -2.19 -52.33 39.00
N GLU A 719 -3.34 -52.82 39.50
CA GLU A 719 -3.95 -54.07 39.05
C GLU A 719 -4.57 -53.89 37.67
N GLU A 720 -5.41 -52.87 37.49
CA GLU A 720 -6.06 -52.56 36.22
C GLU A 720 -5.02 -52.26 35.12
N LEU A 721 -3.96 -51.53 35.48
CA LEU A 721 -2.87 -51.23 34.58
C LEU A 721 -2.12 -52.51 34.16
N TRP A 722 -1.76 -53.35 35.13
CA TRP A 722 -1.03 -54.58 34.88
C TRP A 722 -1.83 -55.49 33.95
N ASP A 723 -3.10 -55.70 34.25
CA ASP A 723 -4.00 -56.51 33.44
C ASP A 723 -4.18 -55.95 32.04
N GLY A 724 -4.36 -54.64 31.93
CA GLY A 724 -4.48 -53.96 30.65
C GLY A 724 -3.24 -54.15 29.78
N LEU A 725 -2.04 -54.01 30.38
CA LEU A 725 -0.78 -54.20 29.67
C LEU A 725 -0.53 -55.67 29.31
N VAL A 726 -0.84 -56.63 30.19
CA VAL A 726 -0.75 -58.06 29.90
C VAL A 726 -1.71 -58.44 28.77
N ALA A 727 -2.95 -57.94 28.81
CA ALA A 727 -3.94 -58.18 27.75
C ALA A 727 -3.48 -57.60 26.41
N LEU A 728 -2.96 -56.37 26.40
CA LEU A 728 -2.47 -55.72 25.19
C LEU A 728 -1.22 -56.39 24.63
N THR A 729 -0.22 -56.70 25.47
CA THR A 729 0.99 -57.39 25.03
C THR A 729 0.71 -58.83 24.56
N GLY A 730 -0.22 -59.53 25.21
CA GLY A 730 -0.73 -60.83 24.73
C GLY A 730 -1.47 -60.72 23.39
N ALA A 731 -2.26 -59.68 23.19
CA ALA A 731 -2.95 -59.44 21.92
C ALA A 731 -1.98 -59.19 20.74
N LEU A 732 -0.78 -58.62 20.98
CA LEU A 732 0.25 -58.47 19.95
C LEU A 732 0.75 -59.81 19.39
N LEU A 733 0.67 -60.89 20.18
CA LEU A 733 1.01 -62.24 19.76
C LEU A 733 -0.11 -62.90 18.95
N GLY A 734 -1.35 -62.37 19.04
CA GLY A 734 -2.51 -62.85 18.30
C GLY A 734 -2.63 -62.18 16.92
N ALA A 735 -3.04 -62.94 15.89
CA ALA A 735 -3.12 -62.46 14.51
C ALA A 735 -4.27 -61.46 14.22
N GLU A 736 -5.03 -61.01 15.23
CA GLU A 736 -6.12 -60.06 15.04
C GLU A 736 -5.63 -58.60 15.10
N ARG A 737 -5.61 -57.94 13.94
CA ARG A 737 -5.35 -56.50 13.83
C ARG A 737 -6.59 -55.72 14.26
N SER A 738 -6.59 -55.16 15.47
CA SER A 738 -7.59 -54.17 15.89
C SER A 738 -7.01 -52.76 15.84
N GLN A 739 -7.72 -51.80 15.23
CA GLN A 739 -7.37 -50.38 15.31
C GLN A 739 -7.86 -49.80 16.65
N THR A 740 -7.22 -50.20 17.73
CA THR A 740 -7.54 -49.73 19.08
C THR A 740 -6.60 -48.61 19.48
N THR A 741 -7.14 -47.51 20.00
CA THR A 741 -6.33 -46.45 20.59
C THR A 741 -6.03 -46.80 22.05
N VAL A 742 -4.76 -46.81 22.43
CA VAL A 742 -4.31 -47.04 23.81
C VAL A 742 -3.81 -45.71 24.38
N ILE A 743 -4.36 -45.34 25.52
CA ILE A 743 -4.05 -44.10 26.21
C ILE A 743 -3.49 -44.42 27.59
N VAL A 744 -2.30 -43.90 27.89
CA VAL A 744 -1.69 -43.97 29.23
C VAL A 744 -1.57 -42.55 29.75
N ASP A 745 -2.30 -42.21 30.81
CA ASP A 745 -2.22 -40.87 31.42
C ASP A 745 -1.33 -40.91 32.67
N ASP A 746 -0.54 -39.85 32.86
CA ASP A 746 0.41 -39.66 33.97
C ASP A 746 1.35 -40.88 34.19
N LEU A 747 2.05 -41.28 33.12
CA LEU A 747 2.98 -42.41 33.11
C LEU A 747 4.03 -42.34 34.23
N ASP A 748 4.56 -41.16 34.51
CA ASP A 748 5.54 -40.94 35.58
C ASP A 748 4.95 -41.16 36.97
N ALA A 749 3.70 -40.74 37.19
CA ALA A 749 3.00 -41.00 38.44
C ALA A 749 2.66 -42.49 38.59
N ILE A 750 2.29 -43.16 37.49
CA ILE A 750 2.04 -44.60 37.46
C ILE A 750 3.29 -45.37 37.87
N LEU A 751 4.42 -45.12 37.22
CA LEU A 751 5.68 -45.82 37.50
C LEU A 751 6.20 -45.51 38.91
N ALA A 752 6.03 -44.27 39.39
CA ALA A 752 6.44 -43.90 40.74
C ALA A 752 5.60 -44.55 41.85
N ARG A 753 4.33 -44.88 41.58
CA ARG A 753 3.46 -45.61 42.52
C ARG A 753 3.70 -47.12 42.50
N CYS A 754 4.44 -47.63 41.52
CA CYS A 754 4.69 -49.05 41.37
C CYS A 754 5.86 -49.50 42.25
N PRO A 755 5.65 -50.39 43.24
CA PRO A 755 6.76 -50.90 44.04
C PRO A 755 7.63 -51.88 43.24
N ASP A 756 8.88 -52.01 43.66
CA ASP A 756 9.72 -53.12 43.20
C ASP A 756 9.13 -54.46 43.70
N PRO A 757 9.20 -55.54 42.89
CA PRO A 757 9.88 -55.66 41.59
C PRO A 757 8.97 -55.42 40.35
N TRP A 758 7.79 -54.83 40.50
CA TRP A 758 6.84 -54.66 39.39
C TRP A 758 7.15 -53.47 38.48
N ALA A 759 7.83 -52.43 38.98
CA ALA A 759 8.14 -51.24 38.20
C ALA A 759 9.01 -51.54 36.95
N PRO A 760 10.11 -52.32 37.05
CA PRO A 760 10.86 -52.75 35.86
C PRO A 760 10.02 -53.58 34.89
N ALA A 761 9.21 -54.52 35.40
CA ALA A 761 8.38 -55.37 34.55
C ALA A 761 7.30 -54.57 33.78
N LEU A 762 6.69 -53.55 34.41
CA LEU A 762 5.79 -52.62 33.73
C LEU A 762 6.53 -51.83 32.64
N ALA A 763 7.74 -51.34 32.93
CA ALA A 763 8.53 -50.59 31.96
C ALA A 763 8.92 -51.47 30.75
N ASP A 764 9.23 -52.75 30.97
CA ASP A 764 9.50 -53.71 29.89
C ASP A 764 8.25 -53.98 29.04
N MET A 765 7.09 -54.20 29.66
CA MET A 765 5.83 -54.38 28.92
C MET A 765 5.45 -53.14 28.10
N LEU A 766 5.62 -51.94 28.66
CA LEU A 766 5.42 -50.68 27.94
C LEU A 766 6.42 -50.53 26.79
N THR A 767 7.69 -50.93 26.99
CA THR A 767 8.71 -50.91 25.94
C THR A 767 8.31 -51.82 24.77
N THR A 768 7.83 -53.03 25.06
CA THR A 768 7.30 -53.96 24.05
C THR A 768 6.09 -53.37 23.34
N LEU A 769 5.14 -52.78 24.08
CA LEU A 769 3.95 -52.16 23.50
C LEU A 769 4.29 -50.98 22.57
N LEU A 770 5.24 -50.13 22.95
CA LEU A 770 5.67 -48.98 22.15
C LEU A 770 6.42 -49.40 20.88
N ARG A 771 7.18 -50.50 20.95
CA ARG A 771 7.97 -51.01 19.83
C ARG A 771 7.13 -51.83 18.84
N ASP A 772 6.35 -52.77 19.34
CA ASP A 772 5.66 -53.79 18.54
C ASP A 772 4.16 -53.49 18.35
N GLY A 773 3.61 -52.55 19.13
CA GLY A 773 2.22 -52.11 19.03
C GLY A 773 1.88 -51.38 17.74
N PRO A 774 2.60 -50.31 17.35
CA PRO A 774 2.29 -49.56 16.13
C PRO A 774 2.31 -50.42 14.85
N PRO A 775 3.30 -51.31 14.61
CA PRO A 775 3.28 -52.25 13.49
C PRO A 775 2.05 -53.19 13.48
N SER A 776 1.52 -53.50 14.66
CA SER A 776 0.35 -54.36 14.86
C SER A 776 -0.99 -53.61 14.73
N GLY A 777 -0.96 -52.29 14.52
CA GLY A 777 -2.13 -51.44 14.31
C GLY A 777 -2.63 -50.70 15.56
N LEU A 778 -1.93 -50.80 16.70
CA LEU A 778 -2.26 -50.03 17.90
C LEU A 778 -1.88 -48.56 17.73
N ARG A 779 -2.76 -47.66 18.18
CA ARG A 779 -2.52 -46.22 18.20
C ARG A 779 -2.22 -45.78 19.62
N ILE A 780 -0.98 -45.42 19.93
CA ILE A 780 -0.57 -45.21 21.33
C ILE A 780 -0.37 -43.71 21.59
N ALA A 781 -0.99 -43.22 22.67
CA ALA A 781 -0.77 -41.88 23.19
C ALA A 781 -0.50 -41.95 24.70
N LEU A 782 0.61 -41.36 25.13
CA LEU A 782 1.05 -41.36 26.52
C LEU A 782 1.08 -39.92 27.04
N SER A 783 0.94 -39.71 28.34
CA SER A 783 1.32 -38.45 28.97
C SER A 783 2.31 -38.64 30.11
N ALA A 784 3.13 -37.62 30.35
CA ALA A 784 4.03 -37.57 31.49
C ALA A 784 4.21 -36.12 31.98
N GLN A 785 4.36 -35.94 33.29
CA GLN A 785 4.73 -34.65 33.85
C GLN A 785 6.24 -34.49 34.00
N ARG A 786 6.94 -35.54 34.42
CA ARG A 786 8.39 -35.57 34.60
C ARG A 786 9.03 -36.68 33.78
N LEU A 787 10.15 -36.38 33.13
CA LEU A 787 10.95 -37.36 32.42
C LEU A 787 12.03 -37.93 33.35
N THR A 788 11.63 -38.83 34.26
CA THR A 788 12.59 -39.65 35.04
C THR A 788 13.40 -40.57 34.10
N PRO A 789 14.54 -41.15 34.50
CA PRO A 789 15.37 -41.94 33.59
C PRO A 789 14.63 -43.08 32.85
N VAL A 790 13.69 -43.75 33.55
CA VAL A 790 12.83 -44.78 32.95
C VAL A 790 11.86 -44.17 31.94
N VAL A 791 11.17 -43.09 32.31
CA VAL A 791 10.22 -42.40 31.41
C VAL A 791 10.95 -41.79 30.21
N GLN A 792 12.18 -41.29 30.39
CA GLN A 792 13.01 -40.76 29.31
C GLN A 792 13.41 -41.85 28.32
N SER A 793 13.65 -43.07 28.80
CA SER A 793 13.91 -44.25 27.96
C SER A 793 12.67 -44.68 27.17
N LEU A 794 11.47 -44.54 27.74
CA LEU A 794 10.21 -44.77 27.01
C LEU A 794 9.91 -43.62 26.03
N ALA A 795 10.20 -42.39 26.41
CA ALA A 795 10.00 -41.19 25.60
C ALA A 795 10.91 -41.13 24.36
N SER A 796 12.03 -41.87 24.35
CA SER A 796 12.88 -42.00 23.16
C SER A 796 12.31 -42.98 22.12
N LEU A 797 11.34 -43.82 22.51
CA LEU A 797 10.60 -44.72 21.62
C LEU A 797 9.36 -44.04 21.02
N CYS A 798 9.00 -42.85 21.48
CA CYS A 798 7.88 -42.08 20.93
C CYS A 798 8.37 -41.24 19.76
N ASP A 799 7.73 -41.39 18.60
CA ASP A 799 8.09 -40.69 17.36
C ASP A 799 7.79 -39.19 17.42
N THR A 800 6.67 -38.83 18.07
CA THR A 800 6.22 -37.44 18.13
C THR A 800 5.92 -37.00 19.55
N ARG A 801 6.21 -35.73 19.84
CA ARG A 801 5.96 -35.11 21.14
C ARG A 801 5.05 -33.90 21.00
N LEU A 802 4.05 -33.84 21.89
CA LEU A 802 3.24 -32.65 22.15
C LEU A 802 3.72 -32.05 23.47
N ILE A 803 4.44 -30.92 23.38
CA ILE A 803 5.02 -30.26 24.55
C ILE A 803 4.10 -29.13 24.96
N LEU A 804 3.31 -29.34 26.01
CA LEU A 804 2.52 -28.31 26.65
C LEU A 804 3.39 -27.45 27.57
N ARG A 805 2.81 -26.40 28.16
CA ARG A 805 3.54 -25.52 29.08
C ARG A 805 4.32 -26.30 30.15
N MET A 806 5.61 -25.98 30.28
CA MET A 806 6.52 -26.55 31.27
C MET A 806 6.81 -25.53 32.38
N PRO A 807 7.11 -25.97 33.61
CA PRO A 807 7.31 -25.05 34.73
C PRO A 807 8.62 -24.25 34.66
N SER A 808 9.61 -24.74 33.92
CA SER A 808 10.87 -24.03 33.69
C SER A 808 11.39 -24.25 32.27
N ARG A 809 12.28 -23.35 31.82
CA ARG A 809 12.97 -23.48 30.53
C ARG A 809 13.81 -24.75 30.45
N GLN A 810 14.42 -25.17 31.57
CA GLN A 810 15.21 -26.41 31.63
C GLN A 810 14.32 -27.64 31.43
N ASP A 811 13.16 -27.68 32.07
CA ASP A 811 12.20 -28.78 31.90
C ASP A 811 11.66 -28.84 30.46
N HIS A 812 11.47 -27.69 29.82
CA HIS A 812 11.08 -27.60 28.41
C HIS A 812 12.15 -28.20 27.47
N LEU A 813 13.43 -27.89 27.70
CA LEU A 813 14.54 -28.49 26.95
C LEU A 813 14.61 -29.99 27.16
N LEU A 814 14.43 -30.47 28.40
CA LEU A 814 14.40 -31.90 28.71
C LEU A 814 13.24 -32.63 28.02
N ALA A 815 12.08 -31.96 27.87
CA ALA A 815 10.95 -32.48 27.10
C ALA A 815 11.24 -32.63 25.59
N GLY A 816 12.35 -32.04 25.11
CA GLY A 816 12.75 -32.02 23.70
C GLY A 816 12.32 -30.76 22.94
N GLY A 817 11.87 -29.72 23.64
CA GLY A 817 11.55 -28.42 23.05
C GLY A 817 12.79 -27.55 22.91
N GLN A 818 12.67 -26.44 22.18
CA GLN A 818 13.77 -25.49 21.97
C GLN A 818 13.73 -24.34 22.98
N GLY A 819 14.89 -23.75 23.26
CA GLY A 819 14.98 -22.67 24.25
C GLY A 819 14.20 -21.40 23.87
N ALA A 820 13.90 -21.18 22.59
CA ALA A 820 13.09 -20.07 22.08
C ALA A 820 11.59 -20.37 22.11
N GLU A 821 11.20 -21.65 22.19
CA GLU A 821 9.80 -22.11 22.25
C GLU A 821 9.22 -22.06 23.67
N TYR A 822 10.06 -21.82 24.68
CA TYR A 822 9.63 -21.77 26.06
C TYR A 822 8.79 -20.51 26.34
N ASP A 823 7.53 -20.75 26.66
CA ASP A 823 6.56 -19.73 27.05
C ASP A 823 5.99 -20.04 28.44
N ALA A 824 6.28 -19.16 29.39
CA ALA A 824 5.80 -19.28 30.78
C ALA A 824 4.35 -18.80 30.96
N SER A 825 3.84 -17.93 30.09
CA SER A 825 2.48 -17.39 30.11
C SER A 825 1.48 -18.21 29.29
N ALA A 826 1.95 -19.26 28.59
CA ALA A 826 1.12 -20.19 27.84
C ALA A 826 -0.13 -20.68 28.62
N VAL A 827 -1.30 -20.48 28.00
CA VAL A 827 -2.59 -20.91 28.55
C VAL A 827 -2.74 -22.44 28.52
N ARG A 828 -3.78 -22.96 29.18
CA ARG A 828 -4.10 -24.40 29.16
C ARG A 828 -4.32 -24.89 27.72
N GLY A 829 -3.73 -26.03 27.37
CA GLY A 829 -3.80 -26.61 26.03
C GLY A 829 -2.90 -25.92 25.00
N ARG A 830 -2.21 -24.84 25.35
CA ARG A 830 -1.16 -24.23 24.51
C ARG A 830 0.11 -25.04 24.61
N GLY A 831 0.73 -25.29 23.47
CA GLY A 831 2.00 -26.02 23.41
C GLY A 831 2.63 -26.00 22.02
N TRP A 832 3.51 -26.96 21.81
CA TRP A 832 4.25 -27.16 20.58
C TRP A 832 4.07 -28.58 20.07
N TRP A 833 3.77 -28.69 18.77
CA TRP A 833 3.62 -29.94 18.05
C TRP A 833 4.48 -29.86 16.79
N ARG A 834 5.50 -30.72 16.69
CA ARG A 834 6.40 -30.76 15.53
C ARG A 834 7.07 -29.41 15.19
N GLY A 835 7.41 -28.63 16.21
CA GLY A 835 8.02 -27.29 16.06
C GLY A 835 7.03 -26.18 15.71
N GLU A 836 5.73 -26.48 15.71
CA GLU A 836 4.67 -25.52 15.44
C GLU A 836 3.84 -25.27 16.69
N ARG A 837 3.45 -24.02 16.92
CA ARG A 837 2.62 -23.67 18.06
C ARG A 837 1.21 -24.23 17.85
N VAL A 838 0.64 -24.84 18.88
CA VAL A 838 -0.68 -25.48 18.81
C VAL A 838 -1.55 -25.07 19.98
N GLN A 839 -2.84 -24.90 19.72
CA GLN A 839 -3.88 -24.89 20.74
C GLN A 839 -4.68 -26.17 20.64
N VAL A 840 -4.57 -27.01 21.66
CA VAL A 840 -5.37 -28.22 21.80
C VAL A 840 -6.82 -27.83 22.12
N VAL A 841 -7.76 -28.56 21.52
CA VAL A 841 -9.19 -28.41 21.79
C VAL A 841 -9.50 -28.67 23.26
N ALA A 842 -10.43 -27.90 23.82
CA ALA A 842 -10.95 -28.15 25.15
C ALA A 842 -11.89 -29.37 25.11
N ALA A 843 -11.30 -30.57 25.11
CA ALA A 843 -12.03 -31.81 25.30
C ALA A 843 -12.48 -31.95 26.76
N GLY A 844 -13.76 -32.31 26.96
CA GLY A 844 -14.30 -32.69 28.26
C GLY A 844 -13.58 -33.91 28.84
N ALA A 845 -13.73 -34.14 30.15
CA ALA A 845 -13.22 -35.37 30.75
C ALA A 845 -13.84 -36.59 30.03
N PRO A 846 -13.06 -37.62 29.69
CA PRO A 846 -13.58 -38.79 29.01
C PRO A 846 -14.72 -39.43 29.83
N ALA A 847 -15.73 -39.97 29.15
CA ALA A 847 -16.82 -40.70 29.78
C ALA A 847 -16.29 -41.88 30.63
N PRO A 848 -16.97 -42.28 31.72
CA PRO A 848 -16.56 -43.41 32.54
C PRO A 848 -16.45 -44.69 31.69
N ARG A 849 -15.33 -45.39 31.89
CA ARG A 849 -14.66 -46.28 30.93
C ARG A 849 -15.19 -47.71 31.01
N GLN A 850 -15.16 -48.45 29.90
CA GLN A 850 -15.25 -49.90 29.93
C GLN A 850 -13.91 -50.49 30.40
N PRO A 851 -13.87 -51.31 31.45
CA PRO A 851 -12.71 -52.14 31.76
C PRO A 851 -12.41 -53.06 30.58
N LEU A 852 -11.13 -53.26 30.28
CA LEU A 852 -10.70 -54.32 29.38
C LEU A 852 -11.17 -55.66 29.96
N ALA A 853 -12.03 -56.38 29.23
CA ALA A 853 -12.30 -57.77 29.55
C ALA A 853 -10.98 -58.55 29.37
N PRO A 854 -10.54 -59.37 30.35
CA PRO A 854 -9.25 -60.03 30.29
C PRO A 854 -9.14 -60.98 29.10
N ALA A 855 -7.93 -61.12 28.56
CA ALA A 855 -7.60 -61.92 27.39
C ALA A 855 -7.95 -63.42 27.50
N THR A 856 -8.19 -63.91 28.73
CA THR A 856 -8.62 -65.29 28.99
C THR A 856 -10.03 -65.61 28.46
N ALA A 857 -10.85 -64.61 28.13
CA ALA A 857 -12.19 -64.84 27.58
C ALA A 857 -12.22 -65.22 26.08
N ARG A 858 -11.10 -65.12 25.34
CA ARG A 858 -11.08 -65.31 23.87
C ARG A 858 -10.31 -66.51 23.34
N MET A 859 -9.63 -67.29 24.18
CA MET A 859 -9.04 -68.56 23.77
C MET A 859 -9.84 -69.75 24.33
N GLY A 860 -10.77 -70.25 23.53
CA GLY A 860 -11.33 -71.60 23.65
C GLY A 860 -12.30 -71.82 24.81
N ALA A 861 -13.47 -71.19 24.80
CA ALA A 861 -14.63 -71.68 25.55
C ALA A 861 -15.17 -72.94 24.87
N SER A 862 -14.68 -74.11 25.27
CA SER A 862 -15.45 -75.35 25.21
C SER A 862 -16.55 -75.24 26.27
N GLU A 863 -17.81 -75.38 25.85
CA GLU A 863 -18.96 -75.40 26.74
C GLU A 863 -18.77 -76.46 27.84
N GLY A 864 -18.77 -76.01 29.10
CA GLY A 864 -18.82 -76.88 30.28
C GLY A 864 -17.64 -76.76 31.26
N ASP A 865 -17.43 -75.60 31.90
CA ASP A 865 -16.97 -75.53 33.30
C ASP A 865 -17.27 -74.12 33.86
N ASP A 866 -17.91 -74.09 35.03
CA ASP A 866 -18.43 -72.88 35.71
C ASP A 866 -17.33 -71.87 36.12
N ASP A 867 -17.66 -70.58 35.97
CA ASP A 867 -17.28 -69.42 36.80
C ASP A 867 -15.79 -69.10 37.13
N ARG A 868 -14.81 -69.76 36.51
CA ARG A 868 -13.37 -69.62 36.89
C ARG A 868 -12.57 -68.49 36.22
N SER A 869 -13.19 -67.60 35.45
CA SER A 869 -12.47 -66.64 34.59
C SER A 869 -12.58 -65.15 34.97
N ALA A 870 -13.05 -64.81 36.17
CA ALA A 870 -13.08 -63.43 36.66
C ALA A 870 -11.71 -63.01 37.27
N PRO A 871 -11.19 -61.79 36.99
CA PRO A 871 -9.85 -61.32 37.42
C PRO A 871 -9.68 -61.10 38.94
N SER A 872 -10.76 -61.31 39.71
CA SER A 872 -10.77 -61.32 41.17
C SER A 872 -11.85 -62.27 41.69
N ALA A 873 -11.91 -63.50 41.17
CA ALA A 873 -12.83 -64.51 41.71
C ALA A 873 -12.60 -64.64 43.22
N ARG A 874 -13.67 -64.52 44.01
CA ARG A 874 -13.59 -64.83 45.45
C ARG A 874 -13.16 -66.28 45.56
N LEU A 875 -12.11 -66.52 46.34
CA LEU A 875 -11.68 -67.89 46.54
C LEU A 875 -12.84 -68.63 47.21
N ASP A 876 -13.40 -69.64 46.54
CA ASP A 876 -14.42 -70.48 47.17
C ASP A 876 -13.73 -71.42 48.15
N PHE A 877 -13.59 -70.95 49.38
CA PHE A 877 -13.02 -71.73 50.46
C PHE A 877 -13.87 -72.98 50.79
N ALA A 878 -15.14 -73.08 50.36
CA ALA A 878 -15.96 -74.28 50.57
C ALA A 878 -15.50 -75.45 49.67
N THR A 879 -15.27 -75.21 48.37
CA THR A 879 -14.63 -76.21 47.50
C THR A 879 -13.16 -76.47 47.88
N CYS A 880 -12.44 -75.46 48.40
CA CYS A 880 -11.08 -75.69 48.91
C CYS A 880 -11.05 -76.53 50.20
N ALA A 881 -12.09 -76.46 51.04
CA ALA A 881 -12.24 -77.27 52.24
C ALA A 881 -12.47 -78.76 51.94
N GLU A 882 -12.87 -79.14 50.73
CA GLU A 882 -12.99 -80.54 50.32
C GLU A 882 -11.66 -81.14 49.84
N ARG A 883 -10.76 -80.31 49.28
CA ARG A 883 -9.48 -80.75 48.68
C ARG A 883 -8.24 -80.46 49.53
N GLY A 884 -8.37 -79.55 50.51
CA GLY A 884 -7.26 -79.03 51.31
C GLY A 884 -6.60 -77.81 50.66
N LEU A 885 -6.06 -76.92 51.48
CA LEU A 885 -5.48 -75.64 51.05
C LEU A 885 -4.26 -75.30 51.89
N VAL A 886 -3.17 -74.94 51.21
CA VAL A 886 -1.97 -74.41 51.85
C VAL A 886 -2.08 -72.89 51.89
N VAL A 887 -1.92 -72.29 53.06
CA VAL A 887 -1.92 -70.83 53.25
C VAL A 887 -0.56 -70.38 53.78
N VAL A 888 0.11 -69.57 52.97
CA VAL A 888 1.33 -68.85 53.31
C VAL A 888 0.91 -67.42 53.67
N THR A 889 1.11 -67.01 54.92
CA THR A 889 0.64 -65.68 55.38
C THR A 889 1.59 -65.09 56.40
N ASN A 890 1.77 -63.77 56.39
CA ASN A 890 2.52 -63.07 57.44
C ASN A 890 1.71 -62.91 58.75
N ARG A 891 0.46 -63.40 58.81
CA ARG A 891 -0.40 -63.37 60.01
C ARG A 891 -0.99 -64.76 60.34
N PRO A 892 -0.17 -65.80 60.54
CA PRO A 892 -0.66 -67.18 60.64
C PRO A 892 -1.67 -67.38 61.79
N VAL A 893 -1.49 -66.70 62.93
CA VAL A 893 -2.40 -66.79 64.09
C VAL A 893 -3.77 -66.18 63.78
N ALA A 894 -3.81 -65.02 63.14
CA ALA A 894 -5.05 -64.35 62.80
C ALA A 894 -5.82 -65.14 61.74
N VAL A 895 -5.13 -65.60 60.70
CA VAL A 895 -5.72 -66.41 59.62
C VAL A 895 -6.25 -67.74 60.17
N THR A 896 -5.48 -68.44 61.01
CA THR A 896 -5.93 -69.69 61.67
C THR A 896 -7.20 -69.45 62.48
N SER A 897 -7.24 -68.38 63.28
CA SER A 897 -8.41 -68.06 64.13
C SER A 897 -9.67 -67.75 63.31
N VAL A 898 -9.52 -67.13 62.14
CA VAL A 898 -10.65 -66.86 61.25
C VAL A 898 -11.09 -68.14 60.53
N LEU A 899 -10.16 -68.95 60.01
CA LEU A 899 -10.50 -70.21 59.35
C LEU A 899 -11.22 -71.20 60.28
N CYS A 900 -10.78 -71.34 61.54
CA CYS A 900 -11.48 -72.17 62.53
C CYS A 900 -12.92 -71.69 62.82
N ARG A 901 -13.17 -70.37 62.74
CA ARG A 901 -14.51 -69.81 62.95
C ARG A 901 -15.41 -69.98 61.74
N LEU A 902 -14.87 -69.80 60.54
CA LEU A 902 -15.63 -69.91 59.29
C LEU A 902 -15.86 -71.37 58.88
N TYR A 903 -14.94 -72.28 59.20
CA TYR A 903 -14.95 -73.69 58.79
C TYR A 903 -14.71 -74.64 59.98
N PRO A 904 -15.63 -74.73 60.96
CA PRO A 904 -15.44 -75.54 62.17
C PRO A 904 -15.31 -77.05 61.90
N GLY A 905 -15.70 -77.54 60.72
CA GLY A 905 -15.59 -78.94 60.30
C GLY A 905 -14.30 -79.31 59.57
N ALA A 906 -13.43 -78.35 59.25
CA ALA A 906 -12.19 -78.58 58.52
C ALA A 906 -10.97 -78.45 59.47
N PRO A 907 -10.05 -79.43 59.51
CA PRO A 907 -8.88 -79.35 60.37
C PRO A 907 -7.93 -78.23 59.90
N VAL A 908 -7.61 -77.28 60.80
CA VAL A 908 -6.63 -76.21 60.55
C VAL A 908 -5.34 -76.52 61.28
N ILE A 909 -4.26 -76.74 60.53
CA ILE A 909 -2.93 -77.14 61.02
C ILE A 909 -1.99 -75.95 60.89
N SER A 910 -1.45 -75.49 62.01
CA SER A 910 -0.49 -74.37 62.06
C SER A 910 0.91 -74.76 62.52
N ARG A 911 1.11 -76.02 62.92
CA ARG A 911 2.39 -76.59 63.38
C ARG A 911 2.89 -77.66 62.41
N LEU A 912 3.85 -77.29 61.56
CA LEU A 912 4.34 -78.15 60.47
C LEU A 912 5.11 -79.39 60.97
N ASP A 913 5.69 -79.33 62.17
CA ASP A 913 6.37 -80.46 62.84
C ASP A 913 5.41 -81.61 63.22
N THR A 914 4.10 -81.33 63.24
CA THR A 914 3.05 -82.29 63.58
C THR A 914 2.18 -82.68 62.38
N LEU A 915 2.65 -82.44 61.15
CA LEU A 915 1.90 -82.79 59.94
C LEU A 915 1.58 -84.29 59.90
N PRO A 916 0.30 -84.70 59.88
CA PRO A 916 -0.09 -86.09 59.66
C PRO A 916 0.27 -86.56 58.25
N ARG A 917 0.11 -87.86 57.97
CA ARG A 917 0.38 -88.43 56.64
C ARG A 917 -0.50 -87.74 55.58
N LEU A 918 0.01 -87.57 54.36
CA LEU A 918 -0.69 -86.82 53.31
C LEU A 918 -2.10 -87.33 52.98
N GLU A 919 -2.37 -88.61 53.19
CA GLU A 919 -3.69 -89.22 52.98
C GLU A 919 -4.74 -88.71 53.99
N GLU A 920 -4.31 -88.25 55.16
CA GLU A 920 -5.15 -87.72 56.25
C GLU A 920 -5.34 -86.19 56.15
N LEU A 921 -4.66 -85.54 55.20
CA LEU A 921 -4.71 -84.09 54.99
C LEU A 921 -5.80 -83.65 53.99
N ALA A 922 -6.59 -84.59 53.44
CA ALA A 922 -7.70 -84.26 52.56
C ALA A 922 -8.71 -83.35 53.27
N GLY A 923 -8.90 -82.13 52.74
CA GLY A 923 -9.78 -81.12 53.34
C GLY A 923 -9.19 -80.32 54.51
N ALA A 924 -7.88 -80.44 54.77
CA ALA A 924 -7.20 -79.66 55.81
C ALA A 924 -6.69 -78.30 55.31
N PHE A 925 -6.74 -77.28 56.17
CA PHE A 925 -6.07 -75.99 55.96
C PHE A 925 -4.70 -76.01 56.64
N VAL A 926 -3.62 -75.91 55.88
CA VAL A 926 -2.25 -75.86 56.44
C VAL A 926 -1.75 -74.42 56.37
N VAL A 927 -1.61 -73.75 57.52
CA VAL A 927 -1.33 -72.31 57.62
C VAL A 927 0.00 -72.06 58.32
N ALA A 928 0.94 -71.41 57.65
CA ALA A 928 2.18 -70.97 58.30
C ALA A 928 2.75 -69.71 57.64
N ASP A 929 3.70 -69.07 58.31
CA ASP A 929 4.42 -67.93 57.75
C ASP A 929 5.52 -68.36 56.74
N PRO A 930 6.00 -67.44 55.89
CA PRO A 930 7.00 -67.75 54.86
C PRO A 930 8.27 -68.41 55.40
N SER A 931 8.75 -68.02 56.60
CA SER A 931 10.00 -68.55 57.16
C SER A 931 9.82 -69.98 57.67
N THR A 932 8.66 -70.28 58.26
CA THR A 932 8.29 -71.63 58.69
C THR A 932 8.15 -72.57 57.49
N TRP A 933 7.55 -72.11 56.39
CA TRP A 933 7.47 -72.88 55.14
C TRP A 933 8.83 -73.15 54.47
N GLN A 934 9.77 -72.21 54.57
CA GLN A 934 11.14 -72.42 54.07
C GLN A 934 11.86 -73.52 54.86
N GLY A 935 11.70 -73.55 56.19
CA GLY A 935 12.27 -74.60 57.03
C GLY A 935 11.69 -75.99 56.74
N ALA A 936 10.46 -76.05 56.21
CA ALA A 936 9.74 -77.28 55.90
C ALA A 936 9.56 -77.51 54.38
N TRP A 937 10.56 -77.14 53.56
CA TRP A 937 10.50 -77.19 52.09
C TRP A 937 10.02 -78.53 51.50
N LEU A 938 10.49 -79.67 52.04
CA LEU A 938 10.10 -81.00 51.57
C LEU A 938 8.58 -81.24 51.70
N ALA A 939 8.00 -80.82 52.84
CA ALA A 939 6.57 -80.92 53.09
C ALA A 939 5.78 -79.98 52.16
N LEU A 940 6.27 -78.76 51.93
CA LEU A 940 5.65 -77.81 51.00
C LEU A 940 5.63 -78.34 49.57
N SER A 941 6.74 -78.92 49.10
CA SER A 941 6.86 -79.49 47.75
C SER A 941 5.85 -80.62 47.53
N GLU A 942 5.70 -81.50 48.53
CA GLU A 942 4.75 -82.61 48.47
C GLU A 942 3.29 -82.11 48.50
N LEU A 943 2.97 -81.16 49.38
CA LEU A 943 1.63 -80.57 49.48
C LEU A 943 1.23 -79.76 48.26
N ARG A 944 2.13 -78.95 47.70
CA ARG A 944 1.86 -78.14 46.49
C ARG A 944 1.53 -78.99 45.27
N SER A 945 2.03 -80.23 45.19
CA SER A 945 1.70 -81.16 44.11
C SER A 945 0.24 -81.63 44.13
N ARG A 946 -0.45 -81.50 45.28
CA ARG A 946 -1.82 -82.00 45.50
C ARG A 946 -2.83 -80.92 45.89
N MET A 947 -2.38 -79.82 46.48
CA MET A 947 -3.23 -78.74 47.02
C MET A 947 -2.87 -77.38 46.41
N PRO A 948 -3.86 -76.49 46.21
CA PRO A 948 -3.60 -75.09 45.92
C PRO A 948 -2.84 -74.40 47.07
N VAL A 949 -1.96 -73.47 46.72
CA VAL A 949 -1.21 -72.63 47.66
C VAL A 949 -1.67 -71.19 47.53
N VAL A 950 -2.11 -70.59 48.64
CA VAL A 950 -2.51 -69.19 48.73
C VAL A 950 -1.46 -68.40 49.49
N PHE A 951 -1.05 -67.27 48.93
CA PHE A 951 -0.12 -66.32 49.52
C PHE A 951 -0.88 -65.06 49.93
N ASP A 952 -1.20 -64.95 51.22
CA ASP A 952 -1.88 -63.80 51.82
C ASP A 952 -0.84 -62.81 52.38
N ARG A 953 -0.91 -61.55 51.93
CA ARG A 953 -0.05 -60.45 52.40
C ARG A 953 1.47 -60.71 52.29
N CYS A 954 1.88 -61.63 51.42
CA CYS A 954 3.30 -61.87 51.13
C CYS A 954 3.85 -60.80 50.17
N SER A 955 5.15 -60.50 50.30
CA SER A 955 5.91 -59.76 49.30
C SER A 955 6.24 -60.65 48.10
N ALA A 956 6.57 -60.06 46.94
CA ALA A 956 7.00 -60.80 45.76
C ALA A 956 8.28 -61.64 46.01
N SER A 957 9.17 -61.15 46.88
CA SER A 957 10.38 -61.88 47.29
C SER A 957 10.03 -63.12 48.11
N GLU A 958 9.11 -63.00 49.07
CA GLU A 958 8.62 -64.14 49.85
C GLU A 958 7.87 -65.15 48.98
N PHE A 959 7.04 -64.67 48.04
CA PHE A 959 6.38 -65.52 47.05
C PHE A 959 7.41 -66.33 46.25
N ARG A 960 8.45 -65.70 45.68
CA ARG A 960 9.49 -66.40 44.91
C ARG A 960 10.27 -67.39 45.78
N LEU A 961 10.62 -67.00 47.01
CA LEU A 961 11.41 -67.82 47.91
C LEU A 961 10.67 -69.08 48.38
N VAL A 962 9.36 -68.97 48.62
CA VAL A 962 8.52 -70.07 49.11
C VAL A 962 7.92 -70.90 47.97
N SER A 963 7.57 -70.28 46.84
CA SER A 963 7.04 -71.01 45.68
C SER A 963 8.13 -71.60 44.78
N GLY A 964 9.35 -71.04 44.77
CA GLY A 964 10.36 -71.37 43.77
C GLY A 964 9.98 -70.99 42.33
N ASN A 965 8.86 -70.28 42.13
CA ASN A 965 8.40 -69.86 40.80
C ASN A 965 9.16 -68.60 40.35
N ALA A 966 9.72 -68.64 39.15
CA ALA A 966 10.46 -67.52 38.57
C ALA A 966 9.52 -66.40 38.05
N LEU A 967 8.26 -66.73 37.73
CA LEU A 967 7.28 -65.77 37.25
C LEU A 967 6.95 -64.75 38.34
N LEU A 968 6.86 -63.49 37.93
CA LEU A 968 6.45 -62.43 38.82
C LEU A 968 4.92 -62.50 39.02
N PRO A 969 4.42 -62.58 40.27
CA PRO A 969 2.98 -62.63 40.50
C PRO A 969 2.33 -61.28 40.12
N PRO A 970 1.07 -61.27 39.65
CA PRO A 970 0.36 -60.04 39.35
C PRO A 970 0.27 -59.14 40.60
N PRO A 971 0.48 -57.82 40.48
CA PRO A 971 0.54 -56.91 41.63
C PRO A 971 -0.80 -56.85 42.36
N LEU A 972 -0.77 -56.63 43.68
CA LEU A 972 -1.96 -56.45 44.52
C LEU A 972 -2.05 -54.99 44.99
N ALA A 973 -3.12 -54.28 44.66
CA ALA A 973 -3.46 -52.99 45.23
C ALA A 973 -3.84 -53.22 46.70
N GLY A 974 -2.97 -52.84 47.64
CA GLY A 974 -3.03 -53.22 49.06
C GLY A 974 -4.27 -52.81 49.89
N ARG A 975 -5.42 -52.49 49.25
CA ARG A 975 -6.64 -51.97 49.85
C ARG A 975 -7.79 -52.98 50.04
N GLY A 976 -7.67 -54.26 49.64
CA GLY A 976 -8.78 -55.20 49.91
C GLY A 976 -8.43 -56.67 49.77
N GLY A 977 -8.14 -57.35 50.90
CA GLY A 977 -8.16 -58.82 51.05
C GLY A 977 -7.46 -59.66 49.98
N GLY A 978 -6.64 -59.08 49.12
CA GLY A 978 -6.10 -59.72 47.94
C GLY A 978 -4.96 -60.67 48.29
N ALA A 979 -4.96 -61.82 47.65
CA ALA A 979 -3.93 -62.84 47.79
C ALA A 979 -3.57 -63.43 46.42
N TRP A 980 -2.44 -64.15 46.36
CA TRP A 980 -2.08 -64.93 45.17
C TRP A 980 -2.45 -66.39 45.35
N LEU A 981 -3.08 -66.98 44.34
CA LEU A 981 -3.33 -68.41 44.25
C LEU A 981 -2.35 -69.04 43.26
N LEU A 982 -1.71 -70.12 43.67
CA LEU A 982 -0.85 -70.96 42.85
C LEU A 982 -1.37 -72.40 42.88
N THR A 983 -1.72 -72.94 41.72
CA THR A 983 -2.16 -74.34 41.55
C THR A 983 -1.07 -75.13 40.82
N GLY A 984 -0.38 -76.04 41.52
CA GLY A 984 0.73 -76.81 40.97
C GLY A 984 1.90 -75.93 40.51
N GLU A 985 2.37 -76.14 39.28
CA GLU A 985 3.44 -75.37 38.60
C GLU A 985 2.89 -74.24 37.71
N GLY A 986 1.60 -73.90 37.83
CA GLY A 986 0.92 -72.93 36.96
C GLY A 986 1.29 -71.45 37.19
N GLU A 987 0.63 -70.56 36.45
CA GLU A 987 0.78 -69.10 36.64
C GLU A 987 0.05 -68.62 37.91
N PRO A 988 0.67 -67.75 38.73
CA PRO A 988 0.02 -67.15 39.89
C PRO A 988 -1.14 -66.23 39.46
N ARG A 989 -2.28 -66.33 40.14
CA ARG A 989 -3.47 -65.50 39.86
C ARG A 989 -3.91 -64.71 41.10
N ARG A 990 -4.52 -63.54 40.90
CA ARG A 990 -5.14 -62.78 41.99
C ARG A 990 -6.45 -63.43 42.41
N VAL A 991 -6.67 -63.48 43.73
CA VAL A 991 -7.89 -63.98 44.37
C VAL A 991 -8.25 -63.08 45.55
N GLN A 992 -9.53 -63.03 45.91
CA GLN A 992 -9.95 -62.36 47.14
C GLN A 992 -10.13 -63.36 48.27
N MET A 993 -9.53 -63.05 49.42
CA MET A 993 -9.79 -63.75 50.68
C MET A 993 -11.20 -63.39 51.20
N PRO A 994 -11.85 -64.30 51.95
CA PRO A 994 -13.15 -64.06 52.60
C PRO A 994 -13.19 -62.79 53.44
N GLU A 995 -14.36 -62.15 53.49
CA GLU A 995 -14.59 -60.98 54.35
C GLU A 995 -14.36 -61.34 55.84
N GLY A 996 -13.43 -60.63 56.50
CA GLY A 996 -13.05 -60.87 57.90
C GLY A 996 -11.62 -61.38 58.13
N LEU A 997 -10.84 -61.61 57.06
CA LEU A 997 -9.41 -61.97 57.08
C LEU A 997 -8.45 -60.77 56.94
#